data_AF-A0A438EZN3-F1
#
_entry.id   AF-A0A438EZN3-F1
#
_cell.length_a   1.000
_cell.length_b   1.000
_cell.length_c   1.000
_cell.angle_alpha   90.00
_cell.angle_beta   90.00
_cell.angle_gamma   90.00
#
_symmetry.space_group_name_H-M   'P 1'
#
loop_
_entity.id
_entity.type
_entity.pdbx_description
1 polymer ?
#
loop_
_entity_poly.entity_id
_entity_poly.type
_entity_poly.pdbx_seq_one_letter_code
_entity_poly.pdbx_strand_id
1 'polypeptide(L)'
;MNDHLLCISCLAPSVCRKLDGISGCKVLVSSEEKLLFDNFINIICSFDPDILIGWDIQGGSLGFLAERASHLGIGLLNKISRTPSETKTASRNFEIPEKRVADEMLPENLVDDSVLLEEAIIEDEWGRTHASGVHVGGRIVLNVWRLMRGEIKLNMYTAESVAEAVLRQKIPSIQSKAEFEIMNQLDMINRTSELARVFGIDFFSVLSRGSQYRVESMFLRLAHTQNFLAISPGPQQVATQPAMECLPLVMEPESGFYADPVVVLDFQSLYPSMIIAYNLCYSTCLGKVAPSKADVLGVSIYSPDPHALHDLKDQILLTPNGVMYVPSKARKGVLPRLLEEILSTRIMVKKAMKKLVPSQQIFNARQLALKLIANVTYGYTAAGYSGRMPCAELADSIVQCGRRTLENAISLVNTHDKWKAKVIYGDTDSMFVLLKGRTVKESFQIGHEIASAVTAMNPNPVTLKMEKVYHPCFLLTKKRYVGYSYESPDQIEPTFDAKGIETVKVYLQRQWKRILSGRVSLQDFVFAKEVRLGTYSSRASSLPPAAIVAIKAMRADPRAEPCYAERVPYVVIHGEPGARLVDLVVEPLDLLAIDSPYRLNDQYYINKQIIPALQRVFGLVGADLYQWFSEMPRPVREAYAKHKSHAPNPYRTRIDFYYLSKHSVIGRTAKLERDIQHLAAICRHCGGGDWIVESGVKCTSLACSVFYERRKVQKDLQGLSSVATEAGFYPKCMVEWF
;
A
#
# COMPACT_ATOMS: atom_id res chain seq x y z
N MET A 1 -3.00 -16.63 31.48
CA MET A 1 -2.33 -17.89 31.10
C MET A 1 -0.84 -17.60 31.01
N ASN A 2 -0.01 -18.45 31.62
CA ASN A 2 1.44 -18.28 31.67
C ASN A 2 2.06 -18.86 30.39
N ASP A 3 2.17 -18.05 29.35
CA ASP A 3 2.96 -18.43 28.18
C ASP A 3 4.45 -18.25 28.52
N HIS A 4 5.17 -19.35 28.59
CA HIS A 4 6.63 -19.36 28.77
C HIS A 4 7.32 -19.15 27.42
N LEU A 5 8.35 -18.30 27.38
CA LEU A 5 9.17 -18.08 26.18
C LEU A 5 10.04 -19.31 25.88
N LEU A 6 9.80 -20.00 24.76
CA LEU A 6 10.44 -21.27 24.43
C LEU A 6 11.63 -21.16 23.46
N CYS A 7 11.78 -20.08 22.70
CA CYS A 7 12.87 -19.95 21.71
C CYS A 7 13.18 -18.48 21.35
N ILE A 8 14.48 -18.14 21.22
CA ILE A 8 14.98 -16.87 20.69
C ILE A 8 16.03 -17.17 19.62
N SER A 9 15.90 -16.56 18.44
CA SER A 9 16.83 -16.73 17.30
C SER A 9 17.53 -15.41 16.97
N CYS A 10 18.86 -15.46 16.81
CA CYS A 10 19.69 -14.37 16.30
C CYS A 10 20.54 -14.92 15.15
N LEU A 11 20.63 -14.21 14.02
CA LEU A 11 21.18 -14.74 12.77
C LEU A 11 22.52 -14.11 12.36
N ALA A 12 23.36 -14.92 11.69
CA ALA A 12 24.52 -14.50 10.92
C ALA A 12 24.37 -14.96 9.45
N PRO A 13 24.93 -14.24 8.46
CA PRO A 13 24.68 -14.49 7.05
C PRO A 13 25.36 -15.78 6.56
N SER A 14 24.59 -16.84 6.28
CA SER A 14 25.03 -17.99 5.48
C SER A 14 23.86 -18.65 4.74
N VAL A 15 24.10 -19.13 3.51
CA VAL A 15 23.06 -19.59 2.57
C VAL A 15 22.99 -21.11 2.52
N CYS A 16 21.89 -21.69 3.02
CA CYS A 16 21.33 -22.97 2.56
C CYS A 16 19.91 -23.15 3.14
N ARG A 17 18.97 -23.69 2.36
CA ARG A 17 17.66 -24.16 2.88
C ARG A 17 17.90 -25.46 3.63
N LYS A 18 17.62 -25.51 4.93
CA LYS A 18 17.78 -26.71 5.77
C LYS A 18 16.44 -27.10 6.37
N LEU A 19 16.17 -28.41 6.37
CA LEU A 19 14.88 -29.03 6.67
C LEU A 19 14.51 -28.98 8.16
N ASP A 20 15.48 -28.74 9.05
CA ASP A 20 15.31 -28.77 10.51
C ASP A 20 15.32 -27.38 11.18
N GLY A 21 15.61 -26.31 10.44
CA GLY A 21 15.61 -24.91 10.93
C GLY A 21 16.70 -24.55 11.95
N ILE A 22 17.44 -25.52 12.47
CA ILE A 22 18.42 -25.36 13.56
C ILE A 22 19.84 -25.75 13.12
N SER A 23 20.01 -26.63 12.12
CA SER A 23 21.34 -27.07 11.67
C SER A 23 22.24 -25.91 11.24
N GLY A 24 23.34 -25.70 11.96
CA GLY A 24 24.31 -24.63 11.71
C GLY A 24 24.06 -23.34 12.49
N CYS A 25 23.03 -23.31 13.34
CA CYS A 25 22.84 -22.27 14.35
C CYS A 25 23.52 -22.68 15.67
N LYS A 26 24.12 -21.72 16.38
CA LYS A 26 24.56 -21.94 17.74
C LYS A 26 23.33 -21.88 18.66
N VAL A 27 22.99 -23.00 19.27
CA VAL A 27 21.86 -23.08 20.21
C VAL A 27 22.39 -22.88 21.62
N LEU A 28 21.81 -21.92 22.35
CA LEU A 28 22.02 -21.71 23.77
C LEU A 28 20.74 -22.12 24.50
N VAL A 29 20.88 -23.02 25.45
CA VAL A 29 19.76 -23.50 26.27
C VAL A 29 19.88 -22.87 27.65
N SER A 30 18.78 -22.39 28.20
CA SER A 30 18.70 -21.80 29.54
C SER A 30 17.60 -22.51 30.32
N SER A 31 17.85 -22.80 31.59
CA SER A 31 16.88 -23.45 32.49
C SER A 31 15.78 -22.49 32.95
N GLU A 32 16.07 -21.19 32.97
CA GLU A 32 15.17 -20.14 33.44
C GLU A 32 15.03 -19.02 32.41
N GLU A 33 13.85 -18.42 32.37
CA GLU A 33 13.51 -17.32 31.46
C GLU A 33 14.32 -16.04 31.75
N LYS A 34 14.65 -15.79 33.02
CA LYS A 34 15.50 -14.65 33.41
C LYS A 34 16.91 -14.76 32.83
N LEU A 35 17.49 -15.96 32.91
CA LEU A 35 18.81 -16.25 32.33
C LEU A 35 18.79 -16.13 30.80
N LEU A 36 17.67 -16.51 30.17
CA LEU A 36 17.46 -16.32 28.73
C LEU A 36 17.48 -14.83 28.34
N PHE A 37 16.83 -13.95 29.12
CA PHE A 37 16.89 -12.50 28.90
C PHE A 37 18.29 -11.93 29.10
N ASP A 38 19.00 -12.35 30.15
CA ASP A 38 20.38 -11.88 30.40
C ASP A 38 21.32 -12.31 29.26
N ASN A 39 21.20 -13.55 28.77
CA ASN A 39 21.93 -14.03 27.60
C ASN A 39 21.58 -13.23 26.34
N PHE A 40 20.30 -12.95 26.10
CA PHE A 40 19.85 -12.13 24.96
C PHE A 40 20.42 -10.71 25.01
N ILE A 41 20.37 -10.04 26.17
CA ILE A 41 20.94 -8.71 26.38
C ILE A 41 22.45 -8.73 26.10
N ASN A 42 23.17 -9.72 26.63
CA ASN A 42 24.61 -9.87 26.41
C ASN A 42 24.94 -10.05 24.92
N ILE A 43 24.14 -10.80 24.18
CA ILE A 43 24.32 -10.97 22.73
C ILE A 43 24.13 -9.64 22.00
N ILE A 44 23.06 -8.90 22.29
CA ILE A 44 22.80 -7.61 21.62
C ILE A 44 23.88 -6.59 21.96
N CYS A 45 24.29 -6.49 23.22
CA CYS A 45 25.31 -5.53 23.65
C CYS A 45 26.72 -5.90 23.14
N SER A 46 27.04 -7.19 23.02
CA SER A 46 28.34 -7.62 22.49
C SER A 46 28.44 -7.50 20.97
N PHE A 47 27.35 -7.80 20.24
CA PHE A 47 27.31 -7.63 18.79
C PHE A 47 27.15 -6.16 18.38
N ASP A 48 26.48 -5.37 19.22
CA ASP A 48 26.17 -3.96 19.05
C ASP A 48 25.54 -3.57 17.68
N PRO A 49 24.36 -4.11 17.33
CA PRO A 49 23.73 -3.83 16.04
C PRO A 49 23.18 -2.40 15.93
N ASP A 50 23.43 -1.73 14.80
CA ASP A 50 22.86 -0.41 14.53
C ASP A 50 21.35 -0.45 14.27
N ILE A 51 20.87 -1.52 13.65
CA ILE A 51 19.48 -1.70 13.24
C ILE A 51 18.95 -3.01 13.80
N LEU A 52 17.86 -2.92 14.55
CA LEU A 52 17.04 -4.04 15.00
C LEU A 52 15.82 -4.15 14.09
N ILE A 53 15.56 -5.35 13.56
CA ILE A 53 14.41 -5.62 12.68
C ILE A 53 13.59 -6.77 13.24
N GLY A 54 12.31 -6.78 12.90
CA GLY A 54 11.42 -7.91 13.13
C GLY A 54 10.15 -7.76 12.30
N TRP A 55 9.51 -8.88 11.94
CA TRP A 55 8.28 -8.85 11.15
C TRP A 55 7.23 -7.95 11.79
N ASP A 56 6.80 -8.30 13.00
CA ASP A 56 5.98 -7.46 13.88
C ASP A 56 6.71 -7.15 15.18
N ILE A 57 7.25 -5.92 15.27
CA ILE A 57 7.97 -5.41 16.44
C ILE A 57 7.05 -5.23 17.65
N GLN A 58 5.76 -4.93 17.45
CA GLN A 58 4.88 -4.48 18.53
C GLN A 58 4.31 -5.65 19.32
N GLY A 59 3.56 -6.54 18.67
CA GLY A 59 2.88 -7.66 19.33
C GLY A 59 3.63 -8.98 19.24
N GLY A 60 4.42 -9.19 18.17
CA GLY A 60 5.01 -10.49 17.87
C GLY A 60 6.49 -10.70 18.25
N SER A 61 7.25 -9.64 18.56
CA SER A 61 8.70 -9.77 18.79
C SER A 61 9.24 -8.89 19.92
N LEU A 62 9.95 -7.79 19.64
CA LEU A 62 10.67 -7.03 20.67
C LEU A 62 9.72 -6.41 21.71
N GLY A 63 8.54 -5.94 21.30
CA GLY A 63 7.51 -5.42 22.19
C GLY A 63 6.97 -6.49 23.14
N PHE A 64 6.69 -7.69 22.63
CA PHE A 64 6.32 -8.85 23.45
C PHE A 64 7.42 -9.22 24.45
N LEU A 65 8.68 -9.26 23.99
CA LEU A 65 9.82 -9.53 24.87
C LEU A 65 9.97 -8.46 25.96
N ALA A 66 9.73 -7.18 25.63
CA ALA A 66 9.81 -6.09 26.59
C ALA A 66 8.70 -6.18 27.64
N GLU A 67 7.46 -6.46 27.23
CA GLU A 67 6.33 -6.68 28.14
C GLU A 67 6.60 -7.88 29.06
N ARG A 68 7.09 -8.99 28.50
CA ARG A 68 7.41 -10.20 29.28
C ARG A 68 8.56 -9.98 30.25
N ALA A 69 9.61 -9.27 29.83
CA ALA A 69 10.73 -8.90 30.66
C ALA A 69 10.31 -7.98 31.82
N SER A 70 9.40 -7.02 31.56
CA SER A 70 8.84 -6.15 32.59
C SER A 70 8.10 -6.93 33.68
N HIS A 71 7.32 -7.96 33.33
CA HIS A 71 6.70 -8.87 34.30
C HIS A 71 7.73 -9.63 35.19
N LEU A 72 8.97 -9.77 34.74
CA LEU A 72 10.08 -10.37 35.49
C LEU A 72 10.97 -9.31 36.20
N GLY A 73 10.58 -8.02 36.17
CA GLY A 73 11.33 -6.91 36.74
C GLY A 73 12.56 -6.51 35.93
N ILE A 74 12.57 -6.76 34.62
CA ILE A 74 13.69 -6.48 33.72
C ILE A 74 13.30 -5.39 32.72
N GLY A 75 13.88 -4.20 32.87
CA GLY A 75 13.78 -3.11 31.88
C GLY A 75 14.56 -3.41 30.59
N LEU A 76 14.05 -4.33 29.76
CA LEU A 76 14.77 -4.87 28.59
C LEU A 76 15.25 -3.77 27.63
N LEU A 77 14.36 -2.87 27.22
CA LEU A 77 14.67 -1.83 26.22
C LEU A 77 15.78 -0.89 26.70
N ASN A 78 15.81 -0.55 27.99
CA ASN A 78 16.86 0.25 28.60
C ASN A 78 18.19 -0.51 28.66
N LYS A 79 18.15 -1.81 28.98
CA LYS A 79 19.36 -2.64 29.06
C LYS A 79 20.02 -2.91 27.71
N ILE A 80 19.25 -2.95 26.62
CA ILE A 80 19.79 -3.13 25.25
C ILE A 80 20.09 -1.80 24.54
N SER A 81 19.77 -0.66 25.17
CA SER A 81 20.05 0.68 24.68
C SER A 81 21.55 0.99 24.66
N ARG A 82 21.98 1.89 23.77
CA ARG A 82 23.33 2.50 23.80
C ARG A 82 23.39 3.74 24.71
N THR A 83 22.25 4.22 25.20
CA THR A 83 22.19 5.35 26.14
C THR A 83 22.62 4.90 27.53
N PRO A 84 23.44 5.67 28.27
CA PRO A 84 23.77 5.36 29.66
C PRO A 84 22.49 5.24 30.51
N SER A 85 22.41 4.21 31.34
CA SER A 85 21.33 4.06 32.32
C SER A 85 21.45 5.15 33.40
N GLU A 86 20.38 5.91 33.64
CA GLU A 86 20.34 7.05 34.57
C GLU A 86 20.58 6.69 36.05
N THR A 87 20.74 5.42 36.39
CA THR A 87 21.03 4.96 37.76
C THR A 87 22.40 5.40 38.30
N LYS A 88 23.24 6.09 37.51
CA LYS A 88 24.55 6.59 37.96
C LYS A 88 24.65 8.11 38.15
N THR A 89 23.57 8.87 37.93
CA THR A 89 23.61 10.34 38.00
C THR A 89 23.02 10.93 39.29
N ALA A 90 22.67 10.09 40.28
CA ALA A 90 22.25 10.52 41.61
C ALA A 90 23.40 10.61 42.64
N SER A 91 24.65 10.61 42.19
CA SER A 91 25.82 10.72 43.08
C SER A 91 26.95 11.55 42.46
N ARG A 92 26.63 12.76 42.01
CA ARG A 92 27.64 13.82 41.81
C ARG A 92 27.07 15.17 42.23
N ASN A 93 27.30 15.46 43.51
CA ASN A 93 27.49 16.76 44.14
C ASN A 93 26.99 17.98 43.34
N PHE A 94 25.85 18.52 43.73
CA PHE A 94 25.64 19.96 43.72
C PHE A 94 25.69 20.46 45.14
N GLU A 95 26.80 21.10 45.49
CA GLU A 95 26.90 21.99 46.65
C GLU A 95 25.90 23.14 46.45
N ILE A 96 24.96 23.28 47.37
CA ILE A 96 24.04 24.40 47.45
C ILE A 96 24.66 25.43 48.40
N PRO A 97 24.88 26.70 47.99
CA PRO A 97 25.06 27.78 48.94
C PRO A 97 23.68 28.26 49.43
N GLU A 98 23.50 28.18 50.75
CA GLU A 98 22.37 28.67 51.53
C GLU A 98 22.05 30.17 51.29
N LYS A 99 20.76 30.54 51.31
CA LYS A 99 20.12 31.35 52.39
C LYS A 99 18.80 32.03 51.96
N ARG A 100 17.71 31.63 52.63
CA ARG A 100 16.73 32.45 53.42
C ARG A 100 15.39 31.68 53.50
N VAL A 101 15.13 30.96 54.61
CA VAL A 101 14.35 31.37 55.81
C VAL A 101 12.89 31.68 55.44
N ALA A 102 11.82 31.18 56.07
CA ALA A 102 11.48 30.05 56.95
C ALA A 102 9.94 30.17 57.11
N ASP A 103 9.17 29.08 57.17
CA ASP A 103 8.28 28.82 58.32
C ASP A 103 7.53 27.47 58.23
N GLU A 104 7.75 26.69 59.29
CA GLU A 104 6.89 25.78 60.07
C GLU A 104 5.80 24.89 59.44
N MET A 105 5.99 23.56 59.49
CA MET A 105 5.53 22.68 60.59
C MET A 105 5.96 21.20 60.40
N LEU A 106 6.17 20.50 61.52
CA LEU A 106 6.79 19.17 61.70
C LEU A 106 5.86 17.95 61.39
N PRO A 107 6.40 16.71 61.35
CA PRO A 107 5.96 15.63 60.46
C PRO A 107 5.20 14.51 61.17
N GLU A 108 4.50 13.65 60.42
CA GLU A 108 4.26 12.27 60.86
C GLU A 108 3.91 11.31 59.71
N ASN A 109 4.59 10.15 59.77
CA ASN A 109 4.27 8.84 59.17
C ASN A 109 4.76 8.52 57.75
N LEU A 110 5.95 7.90 57.75
CA LEU A 110 6.51 7.00 56.75
C LEU A 110 5.55 5.83 56.47
N VAL A 111 5.01 5.76 55.25
CA VAL A 111 4.57 4.50 54.65
C VAL A 111 4.94 4.51 53.16
N ASP A 112 6.03 3.80 52.86
CA ASP A 112 6.31 3.03 51.65
C ASP A 112 5.97 3.66 50.28
N ASP A 113 6.90 4.47 49.76
CA ASP A 113 6.81 5.09 48.42
C ASP A 113 7.60 4.27 47.38
N SER A 114 7.31 2.97 47.30
CA SER A 114 7.96 2.00 46.40
C SER A 114 7.30 1.91 45.00
N VAL A 115 6.39 2.81 44.62
CA VAL A 115 5.50 2.55 43.45
C VAL A 115 5.57 3.58 42.30
N LEU A 116 6.39 4.63 42.35
CA LEU A 116 6.38 5.65 41.29
C LEU A 116 7.74 5.87 40.64
N LEU A 117 8.16 4.94 39.78
CA LEU A 117 9.26 5.16 38.83
C LEU A 117 9.17 4.21 37.62
N GLU A 118 8.05 4.23 36.90
CA GLU A 118 7.99 3.63 35.56
C GLU A 118 6.95 4.34 34.67
N GLU A 119 7.14 5.63 34.39
CA GLU A 119 6.46 6.34 33.29
C GLU A 119 7.49 7.10 32.45
N ALA A 120 8.27 6.35 31.68
CA ALA A 120 9.06 6.88 30.56
C ALA A 120 8.76 6.12 29.26
N ILE A 121 7.56 5.54 29.14
CA ILE A 121 6.99 5.21 27.84
C ILE A 121 6.41 6.51 27.31
N ILE A 122 7.17 7.24 26.51
CA ILE A 122 6.60 8.30 25.68
C ILE A 122 5.46 7.63 24.89
N GLU A 123 4.20 8.05 25.12
CA GLU A 123 3.05 7.62 24.34
C GLU A 123 3.19 8.15 22.89
N ASP A 124 4.04 7.51 22.10
CA ASP A 124 4.19 7.78 20.68
C ASP A 124 3.09 7.06 19.91
N GLU A 125 1.85 7.57 20.02
CA GLU A 125 0.68 7.04 19.31
C GLU A 125 0.93 6.98 17.79
N TRP A 126 1.63 7.98 17.25
CA TRP A 126 2.00 8.02 15.84
C TRP A 126 2.97 6.89 15.50
N GLY A 127 4.01 6.66 16.31
CA GLY A 127 4.94 5.55 16.15
C GLY A 127 4.26 4.19 16.28
N ARG A 128 3.32 4.02 17.21
CA ARG A 128 2.53 2.78 17.32
C ARG A 128 1.69 2.53 16.08
N THR A 129 1.08 3.56 15.51
CA THR A 129 0.16 3.41 14.37
C THR A 129 0.85 3.38 13.00
N HIS A 130 2.02 4.02 12.86
CA HIS A 130 2.69 4.25 11.56
C HIS A 130 4.14 3.75 11.48
N ALA A 131 4.82 3.44 12.58
CA ALA A 131 6.22 3.00 12.63
C ALA A 131 6.43 1.81 13.59
N SER A 132 7.59 1.69 14.25
CA SER A 132 7.86 0.58 15.18
C SER A 132 7.06 0.68 16.47
N GLY A 133 6.80 1.88 16.99
CA GLY A 133 6.18 2.10 18.30
C GLY A 133 7.01 1.62 19.50
N VAL A 134 8.21 1.08 19.24
CA VAL A 134 9.19 0.62 20.22
C VAL A 134 10.49 1.36 19.94
N HIS A 135 11.05 1.97 20.97
CA HIS A 135 12.28 2.74 20.91
C HIS A 135 13.39 2.09 21.73
N VAL A 136 14.60 2.05 21.17
CA VAL A 136 15.81 1.61 21.85
C VAL A 136 16.86 2.69 21.61
N GLY A 137 17.28 3.37 22.67
CA GLY A 137 18.19 4.51 22.57
C GLY A 137 19.47 4.16 21.80
N GLY A 138 19.81 4.99 20.82
CA GLY A 138 20.99 4.82 19.96
C GLY A 138 20.91 3.68 18.93
N ARG A 139 19.76 3.01 18.79
CA ARG A 139 19.52 1.97 17.75
C ARG A 139 18.29 2.31 16.91
N ILE A 140 18.29 1.89 15.66
CA ILE A 140 17.13 2.03 14.76
C ILE A 140 16.28 0.75 14.88
N VAL A 141 14.99 0.88 15.18
CA VAL A 141 14.07 -0.26 15.27
C VAL A 141 13.10 -0.23 14.10
N LEU A 142 13.08 -1.29 13.28
CA LEU A 142 12.26 -1.38 12.08
C LEU A 142 11.21 -2.48 12.19
N ASN A 143 9.94 -2.09 12.03
CA ASN A 143 8.82 -3.03 11.89
C ASN A 143 8.63 -3.37 10.41
N VAL A 144 9.02 -4.59 10.01
CA VAL A 144 9.15 -4.97 8.60
C VAL A 144 7.78 -5.02 7.91
N TRP A 145 6.73 -5.57 8.53
CA TRP A 145 5.41 -5.66 7.87
C TRP A 145 4.84 -4.27 7.53
N ARG A 146 5.07 -3.28 8.39
CA ARG A 146 4.67 -1.88 8.14
C ARG A 146 5.45 -1.27 6.99
N LEU A 147 6.76 -1.51 6.93
CA LEU A 147 7.60 -1.07 5.81
C LEU A 147 7.10 -1.68 4.49
N MET A 148 6.76 -2.97 4.47
CA MET A 148 6.27 -3.66 3.27
C MET A 148 4.98 -3.06 2.71
N ARG A 149 4.10 -2.46 3.54
CA ARG A 149 2.89 -1.76 3.09
C ARG A 149 3.18 -0.51 2.26
N GLY A 150 4.28 0.17 2.58
CA GLY A 150 4.78 1.31 1.82
C GLY A 150 5.38 0.89 0.48
N GLU A 151 6.04 -0.27 0.45
CA GLU A 151 6.83 -0.75 -0.69
C GLU A 151 6.00 -1.48 -1.76
N ILE A 152 5.12 -2.37 -1.34
CA ILE A 152 4.41 -3.30 -2.25
C ILE A 152 2.92 -3.24 -1.95
N LYS A 153 2.09 -3.29 -3.00
CA LYS A 153 0.63 -3.34 -2.87
C LYS A 153 0.16 -4.79 -2.93
N LEU A 154 -0.12 -5.36 -1.76
CA LEU A 154 -0.60 -6.74 -1.61
C LEU A 154 -1.99 -6.76 -0.98
N ASN A 155 -2.70 -7.89 -1.17
CA ASN A 155 -3.97 -8.11 -0.50
C ASN A 155 -3.77 -8.36 1.00
N MET A 156 -2.76 -9.14 1.36
CA MET A 156 -2.36 -9.45 2.74
C MET A 156 -0.88 -9.17 2.93
N TYR A 157 -0.49 -8.78 4.14
CA TYR A 157 0.89 -8.45 4.52
C TYR A 157 1.43 -9.42 5.58
N THR A 158 1.03 -10.69 5.49
CA THR A 158 1.70 -11.75 6.23
C THR A 158 3.09 -11.98 5.63
N ALA A 159 4.02 -12.51 6.42
CA ALA A 159 5.38 -12.77 5.97
C ALA A 159 5.42 -13.73 4.77
N GLU A 160 4.54 -14.72 4.73
CA GLU A 160 4.44 -15.67 3.62
C GLU A 160 3.97 -14.98 2.33
N SER A 161 3.01 -14.05 2.45
CA SER A 161 2.48 -13.29 1.31
C SER A 161 3.56 -12.40 0.69
N VAL A 162 4.36 -11.76 1.54
CA VAL A 162 5.46 -10.88 1.09
C VAL A 162 6.63 -11.71 0.58
N ALA A 163 7.01 -12.80 1.25
CA ALA A 163 8.08 -13.69 0.79
C ALA A 163 7.76 -14.27 -0.60
N GLU A 164 6.51 -14.65 -0.85
CA GLU A 164 6.08 -15.06 -2.19
C GLU A 164 6.21 -13.93 -3.21
N ALA A 165 5.74 -12.73 -2.89
CA ALA A 165 5.77 -11.61 -3.81
C ALA A 165 7.20 -11.13 -4.13
N VAL A 166 8.10 -11.14 -3.13
CA VAL A 166 9.45 -10.57 -3.23
C VAL A 166 10.49 -11.63 -3.61
N LEU A 167 10.53 -12.73 -2.87
CA LEU A 167 11.53 -13.79 -3.04
C LEU A 167 11.08 -14.86 -4.02
N ARG A 168 9.80 -14.88 -4.43
CA ARG A 168 9.18 -15.98 -5.21
C ARG A 168 9.30 -17.33 -4.50
N GLN A 169 9.25 -17.30 -3.17
CA GLN A 169 9.38 -18.48 -2.33
C GLN A 169 8.15 -18.68 -1.45
N LYS A 170 7.60 -19.90 -1.46
CA LYS A 170 6.60 -20.35 -0.49
C LYS A 170 7.32 -20.81 0.78
N ILE A 171 6.94 -20.24 1.93
CA ILE A 171 7.45 -20.61 3.25
C ILE A 171 6.28 -21.08 4.13
N PRO A 172 6.37 -22.22 4.82
CA PRO A 172 5.27 -22.77 5.62
C PRO A 172 5.10 -22.09 6.98
N SER A 173 6.16 -21.41 7.47
CA SER A 173 6.19 -20.57 8.67
C SER A 173 7.50 -19.74 8.66
N ILE A 174 7.50 -18.57 9.31
CA ILE A 174 8.58 -17.58 9.26
C ILE A 174 9.87 -18.16 9.82
N GLN A 175 10.89 -18.26 8.97
CA GLN A 175 12.28 -18.27 9.41
C GLN A 175 12.74 -16.81 9.46
N SER A 176 13.32 -16.37 10.57
CA SER A 176 13.88 -15.01 10.75
C SER A 176 14.81 -14.56 9.60
N LYS A 177 15.35 -15.54 8.86
CA LYS A 177 16.19 -15.31 7.68
C LYS A 177 15.44 -14.72 6.49
N ALA A 178 14.18 -15.11 6.29
CA ALA A 178 13.36 -14.63 5.18
C ALA A 178 13.12 -13.11 5.29
N GLU A 179 13.00 -12.57 6.51
CA GLU A 179 12.82 -11.13 6.74
C GLU A 179 14.01 -10.32 6.21
N PHE A 180 15.22 -10.77 6.53
CA PHE A 180 16.45 -10.15 6.04
C PHE A 180 16.59 -10.27 4.51
N GLU A 181 16.31 -11.46 3.96
CA GLU A 181 16.35 -11.69 2.51
C GLU A 181 15.36 -10.79 1.76
N ILE A 182 14.14 -10.59 2.29
CA ILE A 182 13.14 -9.66 1.73
C ILE A 182 13.70 -8.24 1.67
N MET A 183 14.23 -7.73 2.79
CA MET A 183 14.77 -6.36 2.82
C MET A 183 15.96 -6.17 1.89
N ASN A 184 16.83 -7.19 1.78
CA ASN A 184 17.99 -7.16 0.91
C ASN A 184 17.59 -7.21 -0.57
N GLN A 185 16.62 -8.04 -0.94
CA GLN A 185 16.09 -8.13 -2.32
C GLN A 185 15.44 -6.81 -2.78
N LEU A 186 14.86 -6.06 -1.83
CA LEU A 186 14.28 -4.74 -2.08
C LEU A 186 15.28 -3.57 -1.95
N ASP A 187 16.55 -3.88 -1.63
CA ASP A 187 17.62 -2.90 -1.41
C ASP A 187 17.22 -1.75 -0.46
N MET A 188 16.45 -2.07 0.58
CA MET A 188 15.78 -1.05 1.40
C MET A 188 16.77 -0.16 2.14
N ILE A 189 17.81 -0.74 2.74
CA ILE A 189 18.77 -0.01 3.57
C ILE A 189 19.60 0.96 2.71
N ASN A 190 20.13 0.49 1.58
CA ASN A 190 20.94 1.35 0.70
C ASN A 190 20.10 2.45 0.08
N ARG A 191 18.91 2.12 -0.44
CA ARG A 191 17.99 3.12 -1.00
C ARG A 191 17.57 4.16 0.05
N THR A 192 17.27 3.74 1.28
CA THR A 192 16.90 4.65 2.38
C THR A 192 18.07 5.55 2.77
N SER A 193 19.30 5.01 2.82
CA SER A 193 20.51 5.80 3.06
C SER A 193 20.74 6.85 1.98
N GLU A 194 20.52 6.50 0.71
CA GLU A 194 20.64 7.45 -0.41
C GLU A 194 19.54 8.52 -0.37
N LEU A 195 18.30 8.15 -0.04
CA LEU A 195 17.22 9.10 0.19
C LEU A 195 17.54 10.07 1.34
N ALA A 196 18.08 9.57 2.45
CA ALA A 196 18.50 10.38 3.60
C ALA A 196 19.56 11.41 3.20
N ARG A 197 20.57 11.00 2.42
CA ARG A 197 21.61 11.89 1.89
C ARG A 197 21.07 12.96 0.96
N VAL A 198 20.16 12.61 0.05
CA VAL A 198 19.54 13.57 -0.88
C VAL A 198 18.64 14.56 -0.14
N PHE A 199 17.82 14.08 0.79
CA PHE A 199 16.88 14.92 1.53
C PHE A 199 17.52 15.65 2.70
N GLY A 200 18.74 15.31 3.12
CA GLY A 200 19.41 15.89 4.28
C GLY A 200 18.60 15.69 5.56
N ILE A 201 18.14 14.47 5.82
CA ILE A 201 17.41 14.08 7.04
C ILE A 201 17.97 12.77 7.59
N ASP A 202 17.66 12.42 8.83
CA ASP A 202 18.09 11.16 9.43
C ASP A 202 17.44 9.94 8.74
N PHE A 203 18.13 8.78 8.83
CA PHE A 203 17.72 7.54 8.17
C PHE A 203 16.29 7.12 8.56
N PHE A 204 15.96 7.18 9.85
CA PHE A 204 14.67 6.73 10.34
C PHE A 204 13.54 7.65 9.86
N SER A 205 13.77 8.97 9.80
CA SER A 205 12.82 9.94 9.28
C SER A 205 12.50 9.77 7.80
N VAL A 206 13.36 9.13 7.00
CA VAL A 206 13.01 8.76 5.62
C VAL A 206 11.87 7.75 5.60
N LEU A 207 11.84 6.83 6.58
CA LEU A 207 10.85 5.75 6.67
C LEU A 207 9.60 6.21 7.44
N SER A 208 9.78 6.97 8.51
CA SER A 208 8.69 7.39 9.39
C SER A 208 8.03 8.71 8.91
N ARG A 209 8.81 9.73 8.55
CA ARG A 209 8.24 11.06 8.29
C ARG A 209 7.68 11.21 6.87
N GLY A 210 6.59 11.97 6.79
CA GLY A 210 5.87 12.26 5.55
C GLY A 210 6.62 13.20 4.60
N SER A 211 6.00 13.47 3.45
CA SER A 211 6.59 14.29 2.38
C SER A 211 6.89 15.74 2.78
N GLN A 212 6.06 16.34 3.65
CA GLN A 212 6.25 17.73 4.08
C GLN A 212 7.63 17.94 4.75
N TYR A 213 8.06 17.03 5.61
CA TYR A 213 9.35 17.11 6.32
C TYR A 213 10.53 17.08 5.34
N ARG A 214 10.41 16.30 4.25
CA ARG A 214 11.44 16.18 3.22
C ARG A 214 11.58 17.46 2.41
N VAL A 215 10.45 18.06 2.03
CA VAL A 215 10.41 19.35 1.33
C VAL A 215 10.97 20.45 2.23
N GLU A 216 10.52 20.51 3.47
CA GLU A 216 10.92 21.49 4.48
C GLU A 216 12.43 21.45 4.74
N SER A 217 13.03 20.27 4.93
CA SER A 217 14.48 20.15 5.13
C SER A 217 15.27 20.77 3.97
N MET A 218 14.90 20.49 2.72
CA MET A 218 15.60 21.03 1.54
C MET A 218 15.32 22.53 1.35
N PHE A 219 14.06 22.94 1.50
CA PHE A 219 13.62 24.30 1.31
C PHE A 219 14.22 25.26 2.33
N LEU A 220 14.21 24.91 3.62
CA LEU A 220 14.73 25.76 4.69
C LEU A 220 16.25 25.91 4.61
N ARG A 221 16.99 24.85 4.25
CA ARG A 221 18.44 24.97 4.00
C ARG A 221 18.74 25.98 2.90
N LEU A 222 17.97 25.95 1.81
CA LEU A 222 18.12 26.90 0.72
C LEU A 222 17.74 28.33 1.14
N ALA A 223 16.61 28.49 1.82
CA ALA A 223 16.13 29.78 2.33
C ALA A 223 17.13 30.43 3.30
N HIS A 224 17.75 29.63 4.17
CA HIS A 224 18.79 30.08 5.10
C HIS A 224 20.02 30.65 4.37
N THR A 225 20.44 30.09 3.23
CA THR A 225 21.55 30.66 2.44
C THR A 225 21.29 32.07 1.91
N GLN A 226 20.02 32.51 1.92
CA GLN A 226 19.57 33.81 1.45
C GLN A 226 19.06 34.70 2.60
N ASN A 227 19.34 34.33 3.86
CA ASN A 227 18.89 35.05 5.06
C ASN A 227 17.37 35.21 5.17
N PHE A 228 16.60 34.27 4.64
CA PHE A 228 15.15 34.25 4.84
C PHE A 228 14.78 33.63 6.19
N LEU A 229 13.72 34.18 6.79
CA LEU A 229 13.04 33.59 7.95
C LEU A 229 11.73 32.96 7.49
N ALA A 230 11.52 31.69 7.82
CA ALA A 230 10.29 30.99 7.51
C ALA A 230 9.24 31.25 8.61
N ILE A 231 7.98 31.38 8.19
CA ILE A 231 6.86 31.48 9.11
C ILE A 231 6.47 30.10 9.65
N SER A 232 6.00 30.04 10.89
CA SER A 232 5.54 28.80 11.54
C SER A 232 4.09 28.98 12.03
N PRO A 233 3.10 28.89 11.14
CA PRO A 233 1.69 29.04 11.50
C PRO A 233 1.21 27.94 12.44
N GLY A 234 0.34 28.31 13.39
CA GLY A 234 -0.42 27.35 14.20
C GLY A 234 -1.62 26.76 13.45
N PRO A 235 -2.23 25.68 13.97
CA PRO A 235 -3.38 25.02 13.33
C PRO A 235 -4.57 25.94 13.06
N GLN A 236 -4.82 26.91 13.95
CA GLN A 236 -5.89 27.90 13.78
C GLN A 236 -5.62 28.83 12.59
N GLN A 237 -4.37 29.29 12.41
CA GLN A 237 -4.00 30.14 11.27
C GLN A 237 -4.10 29.39 9.93
N VAL A 238 -3.73 28.10 9.94
CA VAL A 238 -3.92 27.23 8.78
C VAL A 238 -5.40 27.04 8.45
N ALA A 239 -6.26 26.89 9.46
CA ALA A 239 -7.70 26.73 9.25
C ALA A 239 -8.40 28.02 8.78
N THR A 240 -7.86 29.20 9.12
CA THR A 240 -8.45 30.50 8.74
C THR A 240 -7.97 31.04 7.39
N GLN A 241 -6.96 30.40 6.78
CA GLN A 241 -6.46 30.79 5.47
C GLN A 241 -7.56 30.75 4.40
N PRO A 242 -7.43 31.51 3.30
CA PRO A 242 -8.38 31.42 2.19
C PRO A 242 -8.50 30.00 1.63
N ALA A 243 -9.71 29.59 1.28
CA ALA A 243 -9.90 28.33 0.58
C ALA A 243 -9.27 28.41 -0.81
N MET A 244 -8.66 27.32 -1.26
CA MET A 244 -8.17 27.19 -2.63
C MET A 244 -9.36 27.06 -3.58
N GLU A 245 -9.39 27.90 -4.61
CA GLU A 245 -10.51 28.03 -5.55
C GLU A 245 -10.22 27.36 -6.89
N CYS A 246 -8.94 27.17 -7.23
CA CYS A 246 -8.54 26.70 -8.55
C CYS A 246 -8.53 25.18 -8.63
N LEU A 247 -9.20 24.64 -9.65
CA LEU A 247 -9.26 23.20 -9.92
C LEU A 247 -8.49 22.84 -11.20
N PRO A 248 -7.73 21.73 -11.20
CA PRO A 248 -7.06 21.25 -12.41
C PRO A 248 -8.09 20.91 -13.49
N LEU A 249 -7.68 21.01 -14.76
CA LEU A 249 -8.54 20.65 -15.88
C LEU A 249 -8.53 19.14 -16.09
N VAL A 250 -9.70 18.52 -15.91
CA VAL A 250 -9.97 17.15 -16.32
C VAL A 250 -11.19 17.15 -17.23
N MET A 251 -10.96 16.96 -18.53
CA MET A 251 -12.02 16.92 -19.54
C MET A 251 -12.86 15.66 -19.36
N GLU A 252 -14.15 15.73 -19.66
CA GLU A 252 -14.90 14.49 -19.90
C GLU A 252 -14.40 13.86 -21.20
N PRO A 253 -13.97 12.59 -21.19
CA PRO A 253 -13.57 11.93 -22.42
C PRO A 253 -14.79 11.80 -23.35
N GLU A 254 -14.57 11.94 -24.65
CA GLU A 254 -15.53 11.48 -25.64
C GLU A 254 -15.58 9.94 -25.57
N SER A 255 -16.51 9.39 -24.80
CA SER A 255 -16.60 7.95 -24.56
C SER A 255 -16.92 7.20 -25.85
N GLY A 256 -16.12 6.19 -26.17
CA GLY A 256 -16.32 5.42 -27.40
C GLY A 256 -15.15 4.55 -27.79
N PHE A 257 -15.34 3.83 -28.89
CA PHE A 257 -14.30 3.08 -29.58
C PHE A 257 -13.64 3.95 -30.66
N TYR A 258 -12.32 4.00 -30.64
CA TYR A 258 -11.49 4.71 -31.61
C TYR A 258 -10.69 3.69 -32.40
N ALA A 259 -11.09 3.49 -33.66
CA ALA A 259 -10.35 2.65 -34.60
C ALA A 259 -9.08 3.37 -35.12
N ASP A 260 -9.16 4.68 -35.29
CA ASP A 260 -8.04 5.54 -35.70
C ASP A 260 -7.02 5.79 -34.57
N PRO A 261 -5.78 6.18 -34.89
CA PRO A 261 -4.76 6.42 -33.87
C PRO A 261 -5.09 7.58 -32.93
N VAL A 262 -4.82 7.38 -31.65
CA VAL A 262 -4.90 8.41 -30.60
C VAL A 262 -3.52 8.63 -30.01
N VAL A 263 -2.95 9.80 -30.26
CA VAL A 263 -1.65 10.26 -29.76
C VAL A 263 -1.81 10.72 -28.31
N VAL A 264 -0.94 10.23 -27.42
CA VAL A 264 -0.90 10.63 -26.01
C VAL A 264 0.32 11.51 -25.77
N LEU A 265 0.05 12.76 -25.40
CA LEU A 265 1.06 13.77 -25.09
C LEU A 265 0.97 14.12 -23.59
N ASP A 266 2.11 14.29 -22.93
CA ASP A 266 2.17 14.58 -21.49
C ASP A 266 3.18 15.70 -21.16
N PHE A 267 2.79 16.62 -20.29
CA PHE A 267 3.65 17.70 -19.82
C PHE A 267 4.66 17.21 -18.81
N GLN A 268 5.89 17.62 -19.02
CA GLN A 268 7.00 17.14 -18.24
C GLN A 268 7.11 17.86 -16.90
N SER A 269 6.69 17.19 -15.82
CA SER A 269 6.68 17.79 -14.48
C SER A 269 5.94 19.14 -14.49
N LEU A 270 4.66 19.12 -14.89
CA LEU A 270 3.87 20.32 -15.17
C LEU A 270 3.97 21.38 -14.06
N TYR A 271 3.59 21.05 -12.82
CA TYR A 271 3.60 22.03 -11.71
C TYR A 271 5.00 22.54 -11.35
N PRO A 272 6.04 21.69 -11.23
CA PRO A 272 7.40 22.21 -11.10
C PRO A 272 7.82 23.17 -12.20
N SER A 273 7.44 22.87 -13.45
CA SER A 273 7.75 23.73 -14.60
C SER A 273 7.00 25.07 -14.53
N MET A 274 5.75 25.10 -14.07
CA MET A 274 5.00 26.35 -13.82
C MET A 274 5.69 27.22 -12.76
N ILE A 275 6.13 26.59 -11.66
CA ILE A 275 6.81 27.29 -10.57
C ILE A 275 8.08 27.97 -11.08
N ILE A 276 8.90 27.26 -11.87
CA ILE A 276 10.15 27.78 -12.41
C ILE A 276 9.88 28.88 -13.44
N ALA A 277 9.04 28.59 -14.44
CA ALA A 277 8.81 29.48 -15.58
C ALA A 277 8.23 30.83 -15.18
N TYR A 278 7.32 30.84 -14.21
CA TYR A 278 6.62 32.04 -13.74
C TYR A 278 7.16 32.58 -12.41
N ASN A 279 8.31 32.08 -11.93
CA ASN A 279 8.96 32.51 -10.69
C ASN A 279 8.03 32.50 -9.46
N LEU A 280 7.16 31.50 -9.35
CA LEU A 280 6.12 31.41 -8.32
C LEU A 280 6.73 30.96 -6.98
N CYS A 281 6.74 31.82 -5.97
CA CYS A 281 7.34 31.49 -4.67
C CYS A 281 6.72 32.32 -3.54
N TYR A 282 6.85 31.84 -2.30
CA TYR A 282 6.54 32.61 -1.10
C TYR A 282 7.26 33.98 -1.10
N SER A 283 8.55 34.00 -1.45
CA SER A 283 9.39 35.23 -1.44
C SER A 283 9.18 36.18 -2.63
N THR A 284 8.33 35.82 -3.58
CA THR A 284 8.02 36.61 -4.79
C THR A 284 6.54 36.96 -4.91
N CYS A 285 5.66 36.37 -4.10
CA CYS A 285 4.22 36.63 -4.11
C CYS A 285 3.90 37.97 -3.45
N LEU A 286 3.14 38.83 -4.14
CA LEU A 286 2.73 40.16 -3.67
C LEU A 286 1.25 40.24 -3.30
N GLY A 287 0.52 39.12 -3.40
CA GLY A 287 -0.92 39.04 -3.10
C GLY A 287 -1.82 39.25 -4.33
N LYS A 288 -3.14 39.20 -4.10
CA LYS A 288 -4.16 39.41 -5.14
C LYS A 288 -4.30 40.91 -5.48
N VAL A 289 -4.57 41.23 -6.74
CA VAL A 289 -4.84 42.61 -7.19
C VAL A 289 -6.09 43.19 -6.51
N ALA A 290 -7.13 42.37 -6.36
CA ALA A 290 -8.36 42.71 -5.66
C ALA A 290 -8.68 41.61 -4.64
N PRO A 291 -8.17 41.69 -3.40
CA PRO A 291 -8.36 40.63 -2.42
C PRO A 291 -9.79 40.61 -1.88
N SER A 292 -10.35 39.41 -1.66
CA SER A 292 -11.69 39.21 -1.11
C SER A 292 -11.77 39.44 0.41
N LYS A 293 -10.63 39.32 1.12
CA LYS A 293 -10.42 39.72 2.51
C LYS A 293 -9.22 40.67 2.55
N ALA A 294 -9.33 41.78 3.27
CA ALA A 294 -8.25 42.76 3.37
C ALA A 294 -6.94 42.12 3.87
N ASP A 295 -5.86 42.34 3.13
CA ASP A 295 -4.46 42.12 3.54
C ASP A 295 -4.11 40.72 4.04
N VAL A 296 -4.56 39.64 3.38
CA VAL A 296 -4.14 38.26 3.71
C VAL A 296 -3.33 37.65 2.56
N LEU A 297 -2.20 37.05 2.91
CA LEU A 297 -1.38 36.20 2.05
C LEU A 297 -1.14 34.87 2.74
N GLY A 298 -1.80 33.80 2.26
CA GLY A 298 -1.79 32.50 2.89
C GLY A 298 -2.32 32.56 4.33
N VAL A 299 -1.41 32.40 5.28
CA VAL A 299 -1.69 32.33 6.74
C VAL A 299 -1.31 33.61 7.49
N SER A 300 -0.77 34.61 6.78
CA SER A 300 -0.24 35.85 7.35
C SER A 300 -0.99 37.08 6.85
N ILE A 301 -1.05 38.11 7.69
CA ILE A 301 -1.48 39.44 7.27
C ILE A 301 -0.33 40.07 6.49
N TYR A 302 -0.59 40.52 5.27
CA TYR A 302 0.41 41.09 4.39
C TYR A 302 -0.23 42.12 3.48
N SER A 303 0.39 43.30 3.42
CA SER A 303 0.15 44.32 2.43
C SER A 303 1.47 44.68 1.73
N PRO A 304 1.50 44.69 0.39
CA PRO A 304 2.69 45.07 -0.35
C PRO A 304 2.97 46.57 -0.19
N ASP A 305 4.25 46.93 -0.09
CA ASP A 305 4.67 48.34 -0.03
C ASP A 305 4.26 49.08 -1.33
N PRO A 306 3.44 50.15 -1.25
CA PRO A 306 3.00 50.91 -2.42
C PRO A 306 4.15 51.48 -3.25
N HIS A 307 5.28 51.85 -2.65
CA HIS A 307 6.42 52.38 -3.38
C HIS A 307 7.11 51.27 -4.19
N ALA A 308 7.32 50.10 -3.58
CA ALA A 308 7.83 48.93 -4.28
C ALA A 308 6.92 48.47 -5.44
N LEU A 309 5.60 48.58 -5.29
CA LEU A 309 4.65 48.30 -6.38
C LEU A 309 4.75 49.31 -7.52
N HIS A 310 4.94 50.60 -7.20
CA HIS A 310 5.10 51.63 -8.21
C HIS A 310 6.39 51.42 -9.03
N ASP A 311 7.50 51.12 -8.36
CA ASP A 311 8.81 50.89 -9.00
C ASP A 311 8.82 49.64 -9.89
N LEU A 312 8.03 48.62 -9.54
CA LEU A 312 7.94 47.36 -10.27
C LEU A 312 6.75 47.26 -11.22
N LYS A 313 5.92 48.31 -11.34
CA LYS A 313 4.60 48.26 -11.99
C LYS A 313 4.62 47.60 -13.38
N ASP A 314 5.61 47.93 -14.21
CA ASP A 314 5.71 47.42 -15.59
C ASP A 314 6.40 46.05 -15.70
N GLN A 315 6.91 45.51 -14.59
CA GLN A 315 7.66 44.25 -14.55
C GLN A 315 6.96 43.17 -13.71
N ILE A 316 5.91 43.51 -12.97
CA ILE A 316 5.13 42.55 -12.17
C ILE A 316 4.48 41.52 -13.10
N LEU A 317 4.68 40.26 -12.77
CA LEU A 317 3.99 39.16 -13.43
C LEU A 317 2.60 38.98 -12.79
N LEU A 318 1.56 39.05 -13.61
CA LEU A 318 0.19 38.75 -13.19
C LEU A 318 -0.20 37.34 -13.66
N THR A 319 -0.60 36.50 -12.72
CA THR A 319 -1.11 35.16 -12.99
C THR A 319 -2.61 35.19 -13.33
N PRO A 320 -3.17 34.15 -14.00
CA PRO A 320 -4.55 34.22 -14.50
C PRO A 320 -5.62 34.28 -13.39
N ASN A 321 -5.30 33.91 -12.16
CA ASN A 321 -6.13 34.05 -10.96
C ASN A 321 -5.97 35.43 -10.27
N GLY A 322 -5.24 36.37 -10.88
CA GLY A 322 -5.11 37.75 -10.39
C GLY A 322 -4.12 37.93 -9.25
N VAL A 323 -3.16 37.00 -9.06
CA VAL A 323 -2.09 37.12 -8.07
C VAL A 323 -0.83 37.70 -8.71
N MET A 324 -0.24 38.68 -8.03
CA MET A 324 0.95 39.40 -8.48
C MET A 324 2.23 38.72 -7.99
N TYR A 325 3.24 38.65 -8.86
CA TYR A 325 4.55 38.10 -8.57
C TYR A 325 5.69 39.00 -9.04
N VAL A 326 6.75 39.05 -8.24
CA VAL A 326 8.01 39.72 -8.59
C VAL A 326 8.72 38.95 -9.71
N PRO A 327 9.23 39.62 -10.75
CA PRO A 327 9.95 38.98 -11.85
C PRO A 327 11.29 38.39 -11.38
N SER A 328 11.75 37.34 -12.07
CA SER A 328 13.01 36.65 -11.74
C SER A 328 14.25 37.54 -11.83
N LYS A 329 14.21 38.59 -12.67
CA LYS A 329 15.27 39.60 -12.79
C LYS A 329 15.45 40.44 -11.52
N ALA A 330 14.36 40.76 -10.84
CA ALA A 330 14.40 41.53 -9.59
C ALA A 330 14.69 40.62 -8.39
N ARG A 331 14.03 39.46 -8.32
CA ARG A 331 14.28 38.45 -7.28
C ARG A 331 13.94 37.06 -7.79
N LYS A 332 14.92 36.15 -7.78
CA LYS A 332 14.66 34.73 -8.02
C LYS A 332 14.12 34.07 -6.75
N GLY A 333 12.95 33.44 -6.86
CA GLY A 333 12.32 32.74 -5.74
C GLY A 333 13.10 31.52 -5.27
N VAL A 334 12.92 31.16 -4.00
CA VAL A 334 13.54 29.98 -3.38
C VAL A 334 13.01 28.67 -4.00
N LEU A 335 11.68 28.56 -4.20
CA LEU A 335 11.04 27.38 -4.82
C LEU A 335 11.48 27.15 -6.28
N PRO A 336 11.47 28.17 -7.17
CA PRO A 336 12.04 28.06 -8.52
C PRO A 336 13.47 27.53 -8.51
N ARG A 337 14.34 28.07 -7.65
CA ARG A 337 15.73 27.63 -7.54
C ARG A 337 15.84 26.18 -7.06
N LEU A 338 15.09 25.81 -6.01
CA LEU A 338 15.05 24.44 -5.49
C LEU A 338 14.67 23.43 -6.58
N LEU A 339 13.60 23.72 -7.32
CA LEU A 339 13.10 22.80 -8.35
C LEU A 339 14.02 22.73 -9.57
N GLU A 340 14.63 23.84 -9.96
CA GLU A 340 15.63 23.86 -11.04
C GLU A 340 16.85 23.00 -10.71
N GLU A 341 17.39 23.12 -9.49
CA GLU A 341 18.50 22.27 -9.00
C GLU A 341 18.09 20.78 -8.94
N ILE A 342 16.88 20.47 -8.47
CA ILE A 342 16.36 19.10 -8.40
C ILE A 342 16.18 18.49 -9.79
N LEU A 343 15.54 19.21 -10.72
CA LEU A 343 15.26 18.70 -12.06
C LEU A 343 16.54 18.53 -12.89
N SER A 344 17.45 19.51 -12.83
CA SER A 344 18.76 19.43 -13.50
C SER A 344 19.62 18.28 -12.96
N THR A 345 19.70 18.13 -11.64
CA THR A 345 20.40 17.00 -10.99
C THR A 345 19.76 15.67 -11.40
N ARG A 346 18.43 15.60 -11.46
CA ARG A 346 17.74 14.37 -11.90
C ARG A 346 18.08 14.01 -13.34
N ILE A 347 18.16 14.98 -14.24
CA ILE A 347 18.57 14.76 -15.63
C ILE A 347 20.01 14.24 -15.67
N MET A 348 20.92 14.84 -14.90
CA MET A 348 22.31 14.39 -14.79
C MET A 348 22.40 12.95 -14.28
N VAL A 349 21.68 12.61 -13.20
CA VAL A 349 21.62 11.25 -12.64
C VAL A 349 21.09 10.26 -13.67
N LYS A 350 19.99 10.58 -14.37
CA LYS A 350 19.45 9.71 -15.43
C LYS A 350 20.43 9.50 -16.60
N LYS A 351 21.22 10.52 -16.95
CA LYS A 351 22.27 10.39 -17.98
C LYS A 351 23.41 9.49 -17.49
N ALA A 352 23.84 9.63 -16.24
CA ALA A 352 24.86 8.78 -15.62
C ALA A 352 24.40 7.32 -15.51
N MET A 353 23.13 7.08 -15.14
CA MET A 353 22.52 5.74 -15.08
C MET A 353 22.63 4.96 -16.38
N LYS A 354 22.51 5.64 -17.53
CA LYS A 354 22.61 4.98 -18.84
C LYS A 354 24.04 4.51 -19.17
N LYS A 355 25.05 5.06 -18.49
CA LYS A 355 26.47 4.76 -18.73
C LYS A 355 27.07 3.78 -17.72
N LEU A 356 26.53 3.72 -16.50
CA LEU A 356 27.10 2.97 -15.38
C LEU A 356 26.22 1.78 -14.99
N VAL A 357 26.68 0.56 -15.29
CA VAL A 357 25.99 -0.70 -15.01
C VAL A 357 26.08 -1.14 -13.53
N PRO A 358 27.25 -1.12 -12.85
CA PRO A 358 27.38 -1.73 -11.51
C PRO A 358 26.79 -0.91 -10.36
N SER A 359 26.30 0.32 -10.59
CA SER A 359 25.68 1.18 -9.55
C SER A 359 24.28 1.66 -9.94
N GLN A 360 23.61 0.97 -10.86
CA GLN A 360 22.33 1.40 -11.41
C GLN A 360 21.24 1.53 -10.33
N GLN A 361 21.27 0.69 -9.29
CA GLN A 361 20.32 0.73 -8.16
C GLN A 361 20.43 2.04 -7.34
N ILE A 362 21.65 2.43 -6.95
CA ILE A 362 21.93 3.68 -6.21
C ILE A 362 21.45 4.90 -7.01
N PHE A 363 21.80 4.97 -8.29
CA PHE A 363 21.37 6.09 -9.12
C PHE A 363 19.86 6.07 -9.38
N ASN A 364 19.24 4.89 -9.46
CA ASN A 364 17.78 4.78 -9.55
C ASN A 364 17.10 5.30 -8.27
N ALA A 365 17.62 4.94 -7.09
CA ALA A 365 17.16 5.48 -5.82
C ALA A 365 17.22 7.02 -5.81
N ARG A 366 18.36 7.59 -6.23
CA ARG A 366 18.55 9.06 -6.33
C ARG A 366 17.57 9.72 -7.29
N GLN A 367 17.37 9.17 -8.50
CA GLN A 367 16.43 9.81 -9.45
C GLN A 367 14.97 9.72 -8.99
N LEU A 368 14.60 8.65 -8.29
CA LEU A 368 13.28 8.50 -7.67
C LEU A 368 13.10 9.49 -6.51
N ALA A 369 14.12 9.67 -5.68
CA ALA A 369 14.15 10.68 -4.62
C ALA A 369 13.85 12.08 -5.17
N LEU A 370 14.60 12.48 -6.20
CA LEU A 370 14.46 13.78 -6.84
C LEU A 370 13.10 13.94 -7.53
N LYS A 371 12.59 12.87 -8.16
CA LYS A 371 11.23 12.85 -8.75
C LYS A 371 10.17 13.07 -7.67
N LEU A 372 10.31 12.40 -6.53
CA LEU A 372 9.35 12.50 -5.43
C LEU A 372 9.30 13.94 -4.93
N ILE A 373 10.45 14.56 -4.62
CA ILE A 373 10.48 15.94 -4.10
C ILE A 373 9.85 16.90 -5.09
N ALA A 374 10.23 16.85 -6.37
CA ALA A 374 9.64 17.70 -7.39
C ALA A 374 8.09 17.61 -7.41
N ASN A 375 7.54 16.41 -7.28
CA ASN A 375 6.09 16.20 -7.28
C ASN A 375 5.42 16.67 -5.97
N VAL A 376 6.08 16.51 -4.81
CA VAL A 376 5.48 16.87 -3.52
C VAL A 376 5.68 18.34 -3.13
N THR A 377 6.59 19.08 -3.77
CA THR A 377 6.84 20.49 -3.48
C THR A 377 5.59 21.36 -3.67
N TYR A 378 4.83 21.14 -4.75
CA TYR A 378 3.53 21.81 -4.92
C TYR A 378 2.57 21.48 -3.76
N GLY A 379 2.47 20.20 -3.39
CA GLY A 379 1.61 19.74 -2.30
C GLY A 379 1.94 20.37 -0.95
N TYR A 380 3.19 20.79 -0.71
CA TYR A 380 3.57 21.54 0.49
C TYR A 380 2.92 22.93 0.54
N THR A 381 2.86 23.63 -0.60
CA THR A 381 2.17 24.93 -0.71
C THR A 381 0.65 24.79 -0.58
N ALA A 382 0.10 23.67 -1.06
CA ALA A 382 -1.33 23.39 -1.11
C ALA A 382 -1.89 22.70 0.16
N ALA A 383 -1.12 22.58 1.24
CA ALA A 383 -1.48 21.80 2.42
C ALA A 383 -2.48 22.55 3.35
N GLY A 384 -3.72 22.75 2.91
CA GLY A 384 -4.73 23.56 3.61
C GLY A 384 -5.26 23.02 4.94
N TYR A 385 -5.04 21.74 5.26
CA TYR A 385 -5.57 21.09 6.48
C TYR A 385 -4.49 20.86 7.54
N SER A 386 -3.41 20.18 7.18
CA SER A 386 -2.29 19.81 8.07
C SER A 386 -0.94 20.33 7.58
N GLY A 387 -0.95 21.44 6.83
CA GLY A 387 0.27 22.05 6.29
C GLY A 387 1.05 22.81 7.34
N ARG A 388 2.38 22.79 7.22
CA ARG A 388 3.27 23.59 8.07
C ARG A 388 3.49 25.02 7.57
N MET A 389 3.41 25.26 6.27
CA MET A 389 3.52 26.60 5.69
C MET A 389 2.69 26.72 4.39
N PRO A 390 1.35 26.55 4.47
CA PRO A 390 0.51 26.61 3.28
C PRO A 390 0.33 28.05 2.78
N CYS A 391 0.08 28.19 1.48
CA CYS A 391 -0.27 29.47 0.85
C CYS A 391 -1.24 29.22 -0.31
N ALA A 392 -2.51 29.51 -0.07
CA ALA A 392 -3.60 29.27 -1.02
C ALA A 392 -3.38 30.01 -2.34
N GLU A 393 -2.97 31.26 -2.31
CA GLU A 393 -2.72 32.08 -3.50
C GLU A 393 -1.61 31.49 -4.37
N LEU A 394 -0.55 30.98 -3.74
CA LEU A 394 0.54 30.32 -4.45
C LEU A 394 0.08 29.00 -5.07
N ALA A 395 -0.62 28.16 -4.31
CA ALA A 395 -1.14 26.89 -4.80
C ALA A 395 -2.11 27.09 -5.98
N ASP A 396 -3.04 28.03 -5.86
CA ASP A 396 -4.02 28.37 -6.89
C ASP A 396 -3.33 28.90 -8.15
N SER A 397 -2.32 29.76 -8.01
CA SER A 397 -1.57 30.29 -9.15
C SER A 397 -0.87 29.18 -9.94
N ILE A 398 -0.29 28.19 -9.25
CA ILE A 398 0.35 27.04 -9.88
C ILE A 398 -0.67 26.21 -10.68
N VAL A 399 -1.82 25.89 -10.06
CA VAL A 399 -2.89 25.10 -10.70
C VAL A 399 -3.48 25.85 -11.89
N GLN A 400 -3.75 27.14 -11.72
CA GLN A 400 -4.37 27.96 -12.75
C GLN A 400 -3.44 28.17 -13.96
N CYS A 401 -2.14 28.38 -13.74
CA CYS A 401 -1.15 28.42 -14.82
C CYS A 401 -1.08 27.08 -15.56
N GLY A 402 -1.09 25.95 -14.84
CA GLY A 402 -1.11 24.62 -15.44
C GLY A 402 -2.36 24.38 -16.29
N ARG A 403 -3.54 24.72 -15.76
CA ARG A 403 -4.82 24.68 -16.46
C ARG A 403 -4.80 25.50 -17.74
N ARG A 404 -4.38 26.78 -17.66
CA ARG A 404 -4.32 27.68 -18.81
C ARG A 404 -3.36 27.17 -19.89
N THR A 405 -2.23 26.59 -19.47
CA THR A 405 -1.26 25.96 -20.38
C THR A 405 -1.88 24.80 -21.15
N LEU A 406 -2.64 23.94 -20.48
CA LEU A 406 -3.35 22.83 -21.12
C LEU A 406 -4.46 23.33 -22.06
N GLU A 407 -5.27 24.31 -21.63
CA GLU A 407 -6.32 24.93 -22.46
C GLU A 407 -5.75 25.54 -23.75
N ASN A 408 -4.64 26.27 -23.64
CA ASN A 408 -3.95 26.86 -24.79
C ASN A 408 -3.42 25.79 -25.75
N ALA A 409 -2.84 24.71 -25.22
CA ALA A 409 -2.35 23.60 -26.04
C ALA A 409 -3.50 22.87 -26.75
N ILE A 410 -4.63 22.64 -26.06
CA ILE A 410 -5.84 22.07 -26.67
C ILE A 410 -6.36 22.97 -27.79
N SER A 411 -6.44 24.28 -27.55
CA SER A 411 -6.89 25.26 -28.53
C SER A 411 -5.97 25.25 -29.77
N LEU A 412 -4.65 25.23 -29.57
CA LEU A 412 -3.69 25.15 -30.67
C LEU A 412 -3.89 23.87 -31.50
N VAL A 413 -3.99 22.71 -30.86
CA VAL A 413 -4.16 21.42 -31.56
C VAL A 413 -5.46 21.38 -32.36
N ASN A 414 -6.57 21.85 -31.78
CA ASN A 414 -7.87 21.83 -32.44
C ASN A 414 -8.00 22.86 -33.58
N THR A 415 -7.26 23.97 -33.54
CA THR A 415 -7.34 25.04 -34.56
C THR A 415 -6.30 24.92 -35.67
N HIS A 416 -5.32 24.01 -35.54
CA HIS A 416 -4.26 23.86 -36.53
C HIS A 416 -4.69 23.03 -37.75
N ASP A 417 -4.99 23.69 -38.87
CA ASP A 417 -5.55 23.06 -40.08
C ASP A 417 -4.68 21.93 -40.67
N LYS A 418 -3.35 22.00 -40.54
CA LYS A 418 -2.43 21.02 -41.15
C LYS A 418 -2.53 19.64 -40.49
N TRP A 419 -2.72 19.59 -39.18
CA TRP A 419 -2.72 18.33 -38.44
C TRP A 419 -4.03 17.56 -38.57
N LYS A 420 -5.15 18.27 -38.86
CA LYS A 420 -6.51 17.70 -38.86
C LYS A 420 -6.78 16.85 -37.62
N ALA A 421 -6.34 17.38 -36.47
CA ALA A 421 -6.31 16.71 -35.19
C ALA A 421 -7.48 17.19 -34.31
N LYS A 422 -7.96 16.31 -33.42
CA LYS A 422 -8.97 16.68 -32.41
C LYS A 422 -8.58 16.14 -31.05
N VAL A 423 -8.54 17.00 -30.03
CA VAL A 423 -8.38 16.55 -28.64
C VAL A 423 -9.69 15.93 -28.15
N ILE A 424 -9.64 14.66 -27.75
CA ILE A 424 -10.80 13.88 -27.31
C ILE A 424 -10.81 13.60 -25.80
N TYR A 425 -9.68 13.82 -25.12
CA TYR A 425 -9.57 13.73 -23.67
C TYR A 425 -8.34 14.50 -23.16
N GLY A 426 -8.39 14.97 -21.92
CA GLY A 426 -7.28 15.63 -21.23
C GLY A 426 -7.41 15.45 -19.72
N ASP A 427 -6.29 15.13 -19.06
CA ASP A 427 -6.22 14.86 -17.62
C ASP A 427 -5.03 15.59 -17.02
N THR A 428 -5.26 16.79 -16.50
CA THR A 428 -4.30 17.65 -15.79
C THR A 428 -3.03 18.01 -16.58
N ASP A 429 -2.15 17.05 -16.83
CA ASP A 429 -0.88 17.15 -17.55
C ASP A 429 -0.87 16.42 -18.90
N SER A 430 -1.81 15.51 -19.15
CA SER A 430 -1.88 14.75 -20.40
C SER A 430 -3.00 15.21 -21.35
N MET A 431 -2.80 15.06 -22.66
CA MET A 431 -3.82 15.25 -23.71
C MET A 431 -3.83 14.10 -24.72
N PHE A 432 -5.02 13.73 -25.17
CA PHE A 432 -5.28 12.63 -26.10
C PHE A 432 -5.81 13.21 -27.40
N VAL A 433 -5.04 13.02 -28.47
CA VAL A 433 -5.27 13.65 -29.77
C VAL A 433 -5.61 12.59 -30.81
N LEU A 434 -6.85 12.63 -31.30
CA LEU A 434 -7.34 11.76 -32.38
C LEU A 434 -6.83 12.25 -33.74
N LEU A 435 -6.25 11.33 -34.52
CA LEU A 435 -5.78 11.57 -35.87
C LEU A 435 -6.50 10.65 -36.86
N LYS A 436 -7.63 11.10 -37.40
CA LYS A 436 -8.46 10.27 -38.29
C LYS A 436 -7.75 9.91 -39.60
N GLY A 437 -7.81 8.63 -39.99
CA GLY A 437 -7.26 8.14 -41.25
C GLY A 437 -5.73 8.18 -41.36
N ARG A 438 -5.01 8.31 -40.24
CA ARG A 438 -3.54 8.29 -40.20
C ARG A 438 -3.01 6.92 -39.82
N THR A 439 -1.80 6.61 -40.27
CA THR A 439 -1.07 5.43 -39.81
C THR A 439 -0.34 5.69 -38.49
N VAL A 440 -0.01 4.65 -37.73
CA VAL A 440 0.75 4.77 -36.47
C VAL A 440 2.06 5.55 -36.67
N LYS A 441 2.78 5.29 -37.77
CA LYS A 441 4.05 5.96 -38.09
C LYS A 441 3.86 7.46 -38.34
N GLU A 442 2.84 7.85 -39.10
CA GLU A 442 2.49 9.26 -39.30
C GLU A 442 2.03 9.93 -37.99
N SER A 443 1.32 9.20 -37.13
CA SER A 443 0.86 9.70 -35.84
C SER A 443 2.01 10.05 -34.90
N PHE A 444 3.13 9.30 -34.92
CA PHE A 444 4.34 9.69 -34.19
C PHE A 444 4.94 10.99 -34.72
N GLN A 445 5.03 11.15 -36.05
CA GLN A 445 5.55 12.37 -36.67
C GLN A 445 4.70 13.60 -36.28
N ILE A 446 3.36 13.50 -36.45
CA ILE A 446 2.43 14.57 -36.07
C ILE A 446 2.48 14.84 -34.55
N GLY A 447 2.56 13.78 -33.73
CA GLY A 447 2.71 13.90 -32.28
C GLY A 447 3.97 14.68 -31.88
N HIS A 448 5.10 14.44 -32.55
CA HIS A 448 6.33 15.20 -32.33
C HIS A 448 6.23 16.66 -32.80
N GLU A 449 5.55 16.93 -33.90
CA GLU A 449 5.28 18.30 -34.38
C GLU A 449 4.42 19.08 -33.38
N ILE A 450 3.33 18.47 -32.89
CA ILE A 450 2.48 19.06 -31.85
C ILE A 450 3.29 19.33 -30.58
N ALA A 451 4.04 18.33 -30.10
CA ALA A 451 4.88 18.48 -28.91
C ALA A 451 5.89 19.63 -29.04
N SER A 452 6.51 19.78 -30.21
CA SER A 452 7.47 20.85 -30.49
C SER A 452 6.80 22.22 -30.56
N ALA A 453 5.66 22.34 -31.25
CA ALA A 453 4.92 23.59 -31.36
C ALA A 453 4.37 24.07 -30.00
N VAL A 454 3.78 23.15 -29.21
CA VAL A 454 3.30 23.46 -27.86
C VAL A 454 4.46 23.78 -26.92
N THR A 455 5.61 23.13 -27.06
CA THR A 455 6.80 23.50 -26.26
C THR A 455 7.29 24.91 -26.61
N ALA A 456 7.35 25.25 -27.90
CA ALA A 456 7.84 26.55 -28.35
C ALA A 456 6.95 27.74 -27.95
N MET A 457 5.63 27.54 -27.78
CA MET A 457 4.73 28.60 -27.33
C MET A 457 4.81 28.88 -25.81
N ASN A 458 5.52 28.04 -25.04
CA ASN A 458 5.57 28.14 -23.60
C ASN A 458 6.96 28.58 -23.10
N PRO A 459 7.04 29.26 -21.94
CA PRO A 459 8.31 29.62 -21.33
C PRO A 459 9.12 28.38 -20.87
N ASN A 460 10.45 28.46 -20.96
CA ASN A 460 11.35 27.45 -20.40
C ASN A 460 11.11 27.30 -18.88
N PRO A 461 10.97 26.09 -18.29
CA PRO A 461 11.20 24.73 -18.85
C PRO A 461 9.95 23.95 -19.26
N VAL A 462 8.82 24.61 -19.48
CA VAL A 462 7.56 23.96 -19.83
C VAL A 462 7.69 23.21 -21.15
N THR A 463 7.69 21.88 -21.09
CA THR A 463 7.92 21.00 -22.24
C THR A 463 6.83 19.96 -22.33
N LEU A 464 6.22 19.83 -23.52
CA LEU A 464 5.29 18.74 -23.84
C LEU A 464 6.08 17.60 -24.50
N LYS A 465 5.79 16.35 -24.13
CA LYS A 465 6.39 15.18 -24.78
C LYS A 465 5.36 14.23 -25.33
N MET A 466 5.75 13.59 -26.42
CA MET A 466 5.08 12.42 -26.95
C MET A 466 5.45 11.18 -26.12
N GLU A 467 4.43 10.52 -25.58
CA GLU A 467 4.63 9.27 -24.82
C GLU A 467 4.38 8.05 -25.70
N LYS A 468 3.19 7.96 -26.31
CA LYS A 468 2.73 6.77 -27.03
C LYS A 468 1.57 7.05 -27.97
N VAL A 469 1.32 6.13 -28.88
CA VAL A 469 0.13 6.10 -29.75
C VAL A 469 -0.73 4.90 -29.38
N TYR A 470 -2.03 5.13 -29.18
CA TYR A 470 -3.02 4.06 -29.08
C TYR A 470 -3.62 3.75 -30.45
N HIS A 471 -3.65 2.47 -30.85
CA HIS A 471 -4.32 2.04 -32.09
C HIS A 471 -4.67 0.53 -32.10
N PRO A 472 -5.95 0.15 -32.01
CA PRO A 472 -7.11 0.93 -31.60
C PRO A 472 -7.22 1.11 -30.06
N CYS A 473 -8.15 1.94 -29.60
CA CYS A 473 -8.47 2.07 -28.16
C CYS A 473 -9.94 2.40 -27.84
N PHE A 474 -10.28 2.30 -26.56
CA PHE A 474 -11.53 2.70 -25.94
C PHE A 474 -11.27 3.74 -24.87
N LEU A 475 -12.00 4.86 -24.93
CA LEU A 475 -12.12 5.80 -23.81
C LEU A 475 -13.49 5.59 -23.17
N LEU A 476 -13.56 5.40 -21.84
CA LEU A 476 -14.84 5.11 -21.17
C LEU A 476 -15.27 6.24 -20.26
N THR A 477 -14.48 6.50 -19.23
CA THR A 477 -14.69 7.60 -18.28
C THR A 477 -13.34 8.13 -17.83
N LYS A 478 -13.33 9.22 -17.06
CA LYS A 478 -12.11 9.78 -16.46
C LYS A 478 -11.27 8.67 -15.83
N LYS A 479 -10.00 8.58 -16.26
CA LYS A 479 -9.01 7.60 -15.81
C LYS A 479 -9.37 6.11 -16.09
N ARG A 480 -10.27 5.83 -17.03
CA ARG A 480 -10.63 4.47 -17.49
C ARG A 480 -10.61 4.39 -19.02
N TYR A 481 -9.60 3.72 -19.56
CA TYR A 481 -9.39 3.54 -20.98
C TYR A 481 -8.57 2.28 -21.24
N VAL A 482 -8.73 1.66 -22.40
CA VAL A 482 -7.99 0.45 -22.79
C VAL A 482 -7.64 0.50 -24.26
N GLY A 483 -6.45 0.06 -24.63
CA GLY A 483 -6.05 0.00 -26.03
C GLY A 483 -4.70 -0.64 -26.24
N TYR A 484 -4.35 -0.83 -27.51
CA TYR A 484 -3.03 -1.26 -27.92
C TYR A 484 -2.11 -0.05 -28.01
N SER A 485 -1.08 0.01 -27.17
CA SER A 485 -0.12 1.11 -27.12
C SER A 485 1.17 0.78 -27.88
N TYR A 486 1.60 1.72 -28.70
CA TYR A 486 2.89 1.74 -29.38
C TYR A 486 3.74 2.87 -28.77
N GLU A 487 4.98 2.57 -28.42
CA GLU A 487 5.95 3.53 -27.85
C GLU A 487 6.97 4.00 -28.89
N SER A 488 7.10 3.30 -30.02
CA SER A 488 7.97 3.70 -31.13
C SER A 488 7.32 3.42 -32.49
N PRO A 489 7.70 4.17 -33.55
CA PRO A 489 7.12 3.99 -34.89
C PRO A 489 7.49 2.65 -35.54
N ASP A 490 8.60 2.03 -35.12
CA ASP A 490 9.09 0.75 -35.65
C ASP A 490 8.63 -0.46 -34.81
N GLN A 491 7.83 -0.23 -33.77
CA GLN A 491 7.27 -1.29 -32.93
C GLN A 491 6.22 -2.09 -33.71
N ILE A 492 6.51 -3.37 -33.93
CA ILE A 492 5.61 -4.30 -34.66
C ILE A 492 4.48 -4.80 -33.75
N GLU A 493 4.82 -5.28 -32.55
CA GLU A 493 3.84 -5.81 -31.61
C GLU A 493 3.43 -4.74 -30.58
N PRO A 494 2.15 -4.36 -30.49
CA PRO A 494 1.70 -3.41 -29.48
C PRO A 494 1.68 -4.01 -28.08
N THR A 495 1.89 -3.16 -27.09
CA THR A 495 1.63 -3.51 -25.69
C THR A 495 0.15 -3.31 -25.39
N PHE A 496 -0.52 -4.32 -24.87
CA PHE A 496 -1.89 -4.16 -24.39
C PHE A 496 -1.88 -3.33 -23.09
N ASP A 497 -2.48 -2.15 -23.13
CA ASP A 497 -2.56 -1.22 -22.01
C ASP A 497 -4.03 -1.03 -21.63
N ALA A 498 -4.44 -1.77 -20.60
CA ALA A 498 -5.75 -1.66 -19.99
C ALA A 498 -5.66 -0.86 -18.70
N LYS A 499 -6.12 0.39 -18.76
CA LYS A 499 -6.55 1.11 -17.57
C LYS A 499 -8.00 0.73 -17.26
N GLY A 500 -8.16 -0.53 -16.83
CA GLY A 500 -9.32 -0.99 -16.07
C GLY A 500 -10.28 -2.00 -16.71
N ILE A 501 -9.95 -2.69 -17.83
CA ILE A 501 -10.89 -3.61 -18.52
C ILE A 501 -10.19 -4.69 -19.38
N GLU A 502 -10.60 -5.97 -19.30
CA GLU A 502 -10.14 -7.06 -20.20
C GLU A 502 -11.27 -8.07 -20.56
N THR A 503 -11.69 -8.12 -21.83
CA THR A 503 -12.43 -9.16 -22.63
C THR A 503 -13.34 -10.20 -21.93
N VAL A 504 -14.68 -10.10 -22.05
CA VAL A 504 -15.54 -10.50 -20.90
C VAL A 504 -16.71 -11.48 -21.14
N LYS A 505 -17.57 -11.42 -22.17
CA LYS A 505 -18.87 -12.16 -22.15
C LYS A 505 -18.78 -13.70 -21.98
N VAL A 506 -18.16 -14.40 -22.94
CA VAL A 506 -18.06 -15.88 -22.91
C VAL A 506 -17.26 -16.33 -21.68
N TYR A 507 -16.23 -15.57 -21.36
CA TYR A 507 -15.44 -15.77 -20.17
C TYR A 507 -16.29 -15.66 -18.89
N LEU A 508 -17.14 -14.64 -18.76
CA LEU A 508 -18.02 -14.46 -17.60
C LEU A 508 -19.01 -15.59 -17.44
N GLN A 509 -19.68 -16.02 -18.51
CA GLN A 509 -20.62 -17.13 -18.41
C GLN A 509 -19.91 -18.40 -17.93
N ARG A 510 -18.69 -18.65 -18.45
CA ARG A 510 -17.84 -19.75 -17.96
C ARG A 510 -17.44 -19.57 -16.49
N GLN A 511 -17.05 -18.37 -16.07
CA GLN A 511 -16.66 -18.11 -14.68
C GLN A 511 -17.86 -18.20 -13.72
N TRP A 512 -19.00 -17.59 -14.04
CA TRP A 512 -20.20 -17.70 -13.22
C TRP A 512 -20.65 -19.15 -13.07
N LYS A 513 -20.58 -19.96 -14.14
CA LYS A 513 -20.85 -21.41 -14.06
C LYS A 513 -19.89 -22.12 -13.10
N ARG A 514 -18.59 -21.76 -13.10
CA ARG A 514 -17.61 -22.31 -12.15
C ARG A 514 -17.90 -21.90 -10.71
N ILE A 515 -18.28 -20.64 -10.48
CA ILE A 515 -18.62 -20.10 -9.15
C ILE A 515 -19.85 -20.82 -8.59
N LEU A 516 -20.94 -20.86 -9.36
CA LEU A 516 -22.19 -21.51 -8.95
C LEU A 516 -22.02 -23.02 -8.70
N SER A 517 -21.10 -23.68 -9.42
CA SER A 517 -20.79 -25.10 -9.22
C SER A 517 -19.74 -25.35 -8.11
N GLY A 518 -19.18 -24.32 -7.48
CA GLY A 518 -18.12 -24.48 -6.48
C GLY A 518 -16.76 -24.93 -7.03
N ARG A 519 -16.56 -24.88 -8.36
CA ARG A 519 -15.33 -25.28 -9.06
C ARG A 519 -14.34 -24.12 -9.19
N VAL A 520 -14.14 -23.41 -8.08
CA VAL A 520 -13.24 -22.27 -7.93
C VAL A 520 -12.33 -22.46 -6.72
N SER A 521 -11.22 -21.73 -6.70
CA SER A 521 -10.38 -21.61 -5.51
C SER A 521 -11.08 -20.68 -4.52
N LEU A 522 -11.12 -21.05 -3.25
CA LEU A 522 -11.67 -20.16 -2.21
C LEU A 522 -10.77 -18.95 -1.95
N GLN A 523 -9.48 -19.04 -2.30
CA GLN A 523 -8.53 -17.93 -2.19
C GLN A 523 -9.02 -16.68 -2.92
N ASP A 524 -9.60 -16.85 -4.11
CA ASP A 524 -10.07 -15.75 -4.97
C ASP A 524 -11.25 -14.96 -4.36
N PHE A 525 -11.88 -15.50 -3.31
CA PHE A 525 -13.07 -14.95 -2.66
C PHE A 525 -12.76 -14.35 -1.28
N VAL A 526 -11.51 -14.39 -0.84
CA VAL A 526 -11.08 -13.79 0.43
C VAL A 526 -10.91 -12.29 0.26
N PHE A 527 -11.77 -11.52 0.92
CA PHE A 527 -11.53 -10.10 1.10
C PHE A 527 -10.49 -9.89 2.17
N ALA A 528 -9.61 -8.91 2.00
CA ALA A 528 -8.79 -8.40 3.08
C ALA A 528 -8.94 -6.88 3.14
N LYS A 529 -9.34 -6.35 4.30
CA LYS A 529 -9.61 -4.92 4.49
C LYS A 529 -8.92 -4.41 5.73
N GLU A 530 -8.43 -3.17 5.65
CA GLU A 530 -7.78 -2.51 6.77
C GLU A 530 -8.77 -2.33 7.93
N VAL A 531 -8.34 -2.74 9.13
CA VAL A 531 -9.09 -2.56 10.36
C VAL A 531 -8.43 -1.46 11.20
N ARG A 532 -9.22 -0.46 11.61
CA ARG A 532 -8.78 0.65 12.46
C ARG A 532 -9.66 0.73 13.70
N LEU A 533 -9.51 -0.25 14.59
CA LEU A 533 -10.21 -0.26 15.87
C LEU A 533 -9.95 1.05 16.64
N GLY A 534 -10.95 1.53 17.39
CA GLY A 534 -10.92 2.83 18.07
C GLY A 534 -11.32 4.03 17.20
N THR A 535 -11.24 3.95 15.86
CA THR A 535 -11.58 5.08 14.97
C THR A 535 -13.01 5.06 14.42
N TYR A 536 -13.73 3.95 14.58
CA TYR A 536 -15.08 3.80 14.06
C TYR A 536 -16.08 4.59 14.89
N SER A 537 -16.98 5.31 14.21
CA SER A 537 -18.02 6.10 14.88
C SER A 537 -18.95 5.22 15.70
N SER A 538 -19.17 5.58 16.97
CA SER A 538 -20.19 4.97 17.83
C SER A 538 -21.62 5.13 17.30
N ARG A 539 -21.84 6.05 16.35
CA ARG A 539 -23.14 6.29 15.70
C ARG A 539 -23.42 5.34 14.53
N ALA A 540 -22.43 4.60 14.06
CA ALA A 540 -22.63 3.64 12.98
C ALA A 540 -23.42 2.42 13.48
N SER A 541 -24.51 2.08 12.78
CA SER A 541 -25.36 0.94 13.14
C SER A 541 -24.68 -0.42 13.00
N SER A 542 -23.57 -0.50 12.26
CA SER A 542 -22.79 -1.72 12.10
C SER A 542 -21.33 -1.43 11.79
N LEU A 543 -20.44 -2.23 12.37
CA LEU A 543 -19.01 -2.19 12.06
C LEU A 543 -18.73 -2.80 10.66
N PRO A 544 -17.61 -2.42 10.02
CA PRO A 544 -17.17 -3.06 8.79
C PRO A 544 -16.95 -4.57 8.97
N PRO A 545 -17.19 -5.41 7.93
CA PRO A 545 -17.03 -6.88 8.00
C PRO A 545 -15.71 -7.36 8.61
N ALA A 546 -14.58 -6.79 8.20
CA ALA A 546 -13.27 -7.15 8.71
C ALA A 546 -13.09 -6.82 10.21
N ALA A 547 -13.67 -5.71 10.69
CA ALA A 547 -13.64 -5.35 12.10
C ALA A 547 -14.50 -6.30 12.95
N ILE A 548 -15.61 -6.83 12.39
CA ILE A 548 -16.43 -7.84 13.05
C ILE A 548 -15.65 -9.14 13.24
N VAL A 549 -14.94 -9.60 12.21
CA VAL A 549 -14.08 -10.80 12.30
C VAL A 549 -13.00 -10.59 13.35
N ALA A 550 -12.34 -9.44 13.35
CA ALA A 550 -11.33 -9.10 14.36
C ALA A 550 -11.90 -9.14 15.79
N ILE A 551 -13.07 -8.54 16.03
CA ILE A 551 -13.70 -8.58 17.36
C ILE A 551 -14.11 -10.00 17.77
N LYS A 552 -14.59 -10.83 16.84
CA LYS A 552 -14.87 -12.24 17.11
C LYS A 552 -13.60 -12.98 17.52
N ALA A 553 -12.48 -12.75 16.81
CA ALA A 553 -11.18 -13.32 17.17
C ALA A 553 -10.71 -12.84 18.55
N MET A 554 -10.81 -11.54 18.85
CA MET A 554 -10.47 -10.97 20.16
C MET A 554 -11.31 -11.53 21.33
N ARG A 555 -12.56 -11.90 21.07
CA ARG A 555 -13.42 -12.55 22.07
C ARG A 555 -12.97 -13.98 22.37
N ALA A 556 -12.43 -14.67 21.36
CA ALA A 556 -11.88 -16.01 21.52
C ALA A 556 -10.49 -15.96 22.17
N ASP A 557 -9.66 -15.01 21.75
CA ASP A 557 -8.33 -14.73 22.28
C ASP A 557 -8.09 -13.21 22.35
N PRO A 558 -8.04 -12.60 23.55
CA PRO A 558 -7.79 -11.18 23.70
C PRO A 558 -6.49 -10.68 23.05
N ARG A 559 -5.50 -11.56 22.83
CA ARG A 559 -4.24 -11.21 22.15
C ARG A 559 -4.33 -11.21 20.62
N ALA A 560 -5.44 -11.68 20.05
CA ALA A 560 -5.70 -11.61 18.61
C ALA A 560 -6.14 -10.20 18.14
N GLU A 561 -5.83 -9.15 18.90
CA GLU A 561 -6.10 -7.78 18.50
C GLU A 561 -5.28 -7.43 17.25
N PRO A 562 -5.93 -7.00 16.14
CA PRO A 562 -5.21 -6.64 14.94
C PRO A 562 -4.43 -5.33 15.14
N CYS A 563 -3.26 -5.26 14.52
CA CYS A 563 -2.50 -4.02 14.47
C CYS A 563 -3.27 -2.91 13.73
N TYR A 564 -2.96 -1.64 14.03
CA TYR A 564 -3.60 -0.50 13.34
C TYR A 564 -3.44 -0.58 11.81
N ALA A 565 -4.57 -0.55 11.11
CA ALA A 565 -4.69 -0.69 9.66
C ALA A 565 -4.14 -2.01 9.09
N GLU A 566 -4.06 -3.06 9.92
CA GLU A 566 -3.84 -4.43 9.47
C GLU A 566 -4.99 -4.90 8.58
N ARG A 567 -4.66 -5.69 7.56
CA ARG A 567 -5.65 -6.24 6.63
C ARG A 567 -6.17 -7.57 7.12
N VAL A 568 -7.33 -7.54 7.79
CA VAL A 568 -7.98 -8.75 8.31
C VAL A 568 -8.76 -9.44 7.19
N PRO A 569 -8.49 -10.73 6.92
CA PRO A 569 -9.15 -11.47 5.88
C PRO A 569 -10.54 -11.97 6.32
N TYR A 570 -11.50 -11.99 5.40
CA TYR A 570 -12.85 -12.51 5.64
C TYR A 570 -13.50 -13.03 4.36
N VAL A 571 -14.50 -13.89 4.53
CA VAL A 571 -15.34 -14.43 3.46
C VAL A 571 -16.82 -14.25 3.80
N VAL A 572 -17.65 -14.18 2.75
CA VAL A 572 -19.11 -14.07 2.91
C VAL A 572 -19.75 -15.42 2.62
N ILE A 573 -20.49 -15.93 3.59
CA ILE A 573 -21.13 -17.25 3.56
C ILE A 573 -22.63 -17.15 3.29
N HIS A 574 -23.24 -18.25 2.87
CA HIS A 574 -24.69 -18.36 2.81
C HIS A 574 -25.27 -18.32 4.22
N GLY A 575 -26.40 -17.63 4.35
CA GLY A 575 -27.27 -17.73 5.51
C GLY A 575 -28.72 -17.62 5.08
N GLU A 576 -29.58 -17.44 6.07
CA GLU A 576 -31.02 -17.44 5.89
C GLU A 576 -31.49 -16.25 5.02
N PRO A 577 -32.61 -16.40 4.28
CA PRO A 577 -33.19 -15.29 3.53
C PRO A 577 -33.43 -14.08 4.44
N GLY A 578 -32.89 -12.92 4.06
CA GLY A 578 -33.00 -11.68 4.84
C GLY A 578 -31.90 -11.48 5.89
N ALA A 579 -30.99 -12.44 6.08
CA ALA A 579 -29.84 -12.26 6.97
C ALA A 579 -28.99 -11.04 6.56
N ARG A 580 -28.55 -10.28 7.56
CA ARG A 580 -27.71 -9.10 7.32
C ARG A 580 -26.31 -9.53 6.95
N LEU A 581 -25.61 -8.74 6.13
CA LEU A 581 -24.25 -9.04 5.72
C LEU A 581 -23.31 -9.31 6.91
N VAL A 582 -23.49 -8.57 8.01
CA VAL A 582 -22.68 -8.72 9.23
C VAL A 582 -22.77 -10.11 9.87
N ASP A 583 -23.91 -10.78 9.72
CA ASP A 583 -24.16 -12.12 10.26
C ASP A 583 -23.58 -13.21 9.34
N LEU A 584 -23.28 -12.86 8.08
CA LEU A 584 -22.79 -13.74 7.02
C LEU A 584 -21.26 -13.69 6.84
N VAL A 585 -20.54 -13.01 7.72
CA VAL A 585 -19.10 -12.79 7.60
C VAL A 585 -18.35 -13.65 8.62
N VAL A 586 -17.40 -14.45 8.11
CA VAL A 586 -16.57 -15.38 8.88
C VAL A 586 -15.10 -15.32 8.47
N GLU A 587 -14.23 -15.84 9.31
CA GLU A 587 -12.80 -16.02 9.00
C GLU A 587 -12.62 -17.10 7.91
N PRO A 588 -11.67 -16.97 6.98
CA PRO A 588 -11.45 -17.97 5.94
C PRO A 588 -11.10 -19.36 6.50
N LEU A 589 -10.40 -19.43 7.63
CA LEU A 589 -10.05 -20.70 8.28
C LEU A 589 -11.28 -21.45 8.80
N ASP A 590 -12.30 -20.75 9.30
CA ASP A 590 -13.57 -21.35 9.73
C ASP A 590 -14.31 -22.00 8.56
N LEU A 591 -14.26 -21.40 7.36
CA LEU A 591 -14.85 -21.97 6.14
C LEU A 591 -14.07 -23.22 5.66
N LEU A 592 -12.75 -23.20 5.83
CA LEU A 592 -11.83 -24.27 5.40
C LEU A 592 -11.72 -25.42 6.39
N ALA A 593 -12.25 -25.27 7.61
CA ALA A 593 -12.31 -26.36 8.57
C ALA A 593 -13.07 -27.55 7.97
N ILE A 594 -12.56 -28.75 8.27
CA ILE A 594 -13.02 -30.01 7.68
C ILE A 594 -14.52 -30.19 7.95
N ASP A 595 -14.93 -30.01 9.21
CA ASP A 595 -16.32 -30.12 9.67
C ASP A 595 -17.12 -28.82 9.54
N SER A 596 -16.61 -27.84 8.77
CA SER A 596 -17.28 -26.54 8.63
C SER A 596 -18.65 -26.68 7.98
N PRO A 597 -19.73 -26.19 8.62
CA PRO A 597 -21.07 -26.13 8.04
C PRO A 597 -21.21 -25.01 7.01
N TYR A 598 -20.20 -24.14 6.90
CA TYR A 598 -20.30 -22.94 6.09
C TYR A 598 -20.10 -23.22 4.60
N ARG A 599 -20.80 -22.42 3.78
CA ARG A 599 -20.66 -22.42 2.32
C ARG A 599 -20.49 -20.99 1.82
N LEU A 600 -19.59 -20.80 0.87
CA LEU A 600 -19.41 -19.53 0.18
C LEU A 600 -20.73 -19.03 -0.45
N ASN A 601 -21.02 -17.74 -0.33
CA ASN A 601 -22.23 -17.12 -0.90
C ASN A 601 -22.08 -16.77 -2.38
N ASP A 602 -22.20 -17.77 -3.26
CA ASP A 602 -22.01 -17.63 -4.70
C ASP A 602 -22.77 -16.42 -5.29
N GLN A 603 -24.03 -16.23 -4.87
CA GLN A 603 -24.90 -15.17 -5.36
C GLN A 603 -24.47 -13.78 -4.90
N TYR A 604 -24.00 -13.63 -3.67
CA TYR A 604 -23.48 -12.37 -3.17
C TYR A 604 -22.29 -11.90 -4.01
N TYR A 605 -21.30 -12.76 -4.25
CA TYR A 605 -20.11 -12.38 -5.02
C TYR A 605 -20.45 -12.03 -6.47
N ILE A 606 -21.32 -12.81 -7.13
CA ILE A 606 -21.71 -12.52 -8.50
C ILE A 606 -22.53 -11.21 -8.58
N ASN A 607 -23.61 -11.09 -7.80
CA ASN A 607 -24.55 -9.97 -7.93
C ASN A 607 -24.10 -8.67 -7.28
N LYS A 608 -23.28 -8.73 -6.22
CA LYS A 608 -22.87 -7.54 -5.46
C LYS A 608 -21.43 -7.09 -5.75
N GLN A 609 -20.57 -7.96 -6.28
CA GLN A 609 -19.16 -7.63 -6.51
C GLN A 609 -18.82 -7.65 -8.01
N ILE A 610 -19.04 -8.78 -8.67
CA ILE A 610 -18.61 -8.99 -10.06
C ILE A 610 -19.49 -8.20 -11.04
N ILE A 611 -20.81 -8.43 -11.05
CA ILE A 611 -21.73 -7.77 -12.00
C ILE A 611 -21.69 -6.24 -11.87
N PRO A 612 -21.82 -5.62 -10.69
CA PRO A 612 -21.82 -4.16 -10.60
C PRO A 612 -20.50 -3.54 -11.10
N ALA A 613 -19.37 -4.20 -10.87
CA ALA A 613 -18.08 -3.72 -11.33
C ALA A 613 -17.96 -3.74 -12.85
N LEU A 614 -18.42 -4.83 -13.47
CA LEU A 614 -18.35 -5.02 -14.91
C LEU A 614 -19.48 -4.29 -15.64
N GLN A 615 -20.66 -4.14 -15.05
CA GLN A 615 -21.78 -3.40 -15.64
C GLN A 615 -21.42 -1.92 -15.89
N ARG A 616 -20.61 -1.31 -15.00
CA ARG A 616 -20.08 0.06 -15.22
C ARG A 616 -19.24 0.20 -16.48
N VAL A 617 -18.66 -0.91 -16.93
CA VAL A 617 -17.80 -0.97 -18.11
C VAL A 617 -18.62 -1.37 -19.34
N PHE A 618 -19.29 -2.51 -19.26
CA PHE A 618 -19.98 -3.12 -20.39
C PHE A 618 -21.34 -2.49 -20.68
N GLY A 619 -21.97 -1.84 -19.70
CA GLY A 619 -23.19 -1.06 -19.92
C GLY A 619 -23.02 0.04 -20.96
N LEU A 620 -21.81 0.61 -21.09
CA LEU A 620 -21.49 1.64 -22.09
C LEU A 620 -21.48 1.12 -23.53
N VAL A 621 -21.26 -0.18 -23.72
CA VAL A 621 -21.36 -0.85 -25.04
C VAL A 621 -22.72 -1.52 -25.23
N GLY A 622 -23.73 -1.16 -24.42
CA GLY A 622 -25.09 -1.70 -24.49
C GLY A 622 -25.25 -3.11 -23.93
N ALA A 623 -24.27 -3.62 -23.18
CA ALA A 623 -24.34 -4.95 -22.57
C ALA A 623 -24.96 -4.90 -21.17
N ASP A 624 -26.01 -5.71 -20.97
CA ASP A 624 -26.62 -5.95 -19.66
C ASP A 624 -26.13 -7.28 -19.08
N LEU A 625 -25.25 -7.20 -18.07
CA LEU A 625 -24.69 -8.36 -17.40
C LEU A 625 -25.67 -9.00 -16.43
N TYR A 626 -26.63 -8.25 -15.88
CA TYR A 626 -27.70 -8.82 -15.07
C TYR A 626 -28.59 -9.72 -15.93
N GLN A 627 -28.90 -9.26 -17.15
CA GLN A 627 -29.60 -10.06 -18.14
C GLN A 627 -28.77 -11.31 -18.53
N TRP A 628 -27.49 -11.14 -18.89
CA TRP A 628 -26.63 -12.28 -19.26
C TRP A 628 -26.50 -13.33 -18.15
N PHE A 629 -26.47 -12.89 -16.89
CA PHE A 629 -26.44 -13.79 -15.74
C PHE A 629 -27.79 -14.47 -15.50
N SER A 630 -28.90 -13.77 -15.70
CA SER A 630 -30.26 -14.30 -15.51
C SER A 630 -30.65 -15.31 -16.58
N GLU A 631 -30.22 -15.08 -17.83
CA GLU A 631 -30.43 -15.98 -18.97
C GLU A 631 -29.55 -17.23 -18.94
N MET A 632 -28.49 -17.23 -18.11
CA MET A 632 -27.57 -18.34 -18.01
C MET A 632 -28.24 -19.57 -17.37
N PRO A 633 -28.04 -20.78 -17.92
CA PRO A 633 -28.48 -22.02 -17.29
C PRO A 633 -27.85 -22.17 -15.90
N ARG A 634 -28.68 -22.27 -14.85
CA ARG A 634 -28.18 -22.49 -13.50
C ARG A 634 -27.69 -23.93 -13.36
N PRO A 635 -26.39 -24.16 -13.10
CA PRO A 635 -25.87 -25.51 -12.92
C PRO A 635 -26.49 -26.14 -11.67
N VAL A 636 -26.97 -27.38 -11.79
CA VAL A 636 -27.37 -28.19 -10.64
C VAL A 636 -26.11 -28.52 -9.84
N ARG A 637 -26.11 -28.16 -8.56
CA ARG A 637 -25.01 -28.48 -7.64
C ARG A 637 -25.35 -29.81 -6.97
N GLU A 638 -24.55 -30.84 -7.18
CA GLU A 638 -24.68 -32.12 -6.46
C GLU A 638 -24.46 -31.83 -4.97
N ALA A 639 -25.51 -31.95 -4.16
CA ALA A 639 -25.42 -31.79 -2.72
C ALA A 639 -24.81 -33.06 -2.13
N TYR A 640 -23.60 -32.98 -1.58
CA TYR A 640 -23.03 -34.01 -0.71
C TYR A 640 -23.66 -33.98 0.70
N ALA A 641 -24.96 -33.68 0.78
CA ALA A 641 -25.68 -33.84 2.03
C ALA A 641 -25.83 -35.35 2.27
N LYS A 642 -25.70 -35.77 3.53
CA LYS A 642 -26.13 -37.07 4.05
C LYS A 642 -27.55 -37.34 3.55
N HIS A 643 -27.68 -37.98 2.40
CA HIS A 643 -28.98 -38.42 1.93
C HIS A 643 -29.39 -39.53 2.89
N LYS A 644 -30.29 -39.20 3.81
CA LYS A 644 -31.30 -40.17 4.23
C LYS A 644 -31.90 -40.70 2.93
N SER A 645 -31.53 -41.93 2.60
CA SER A 645 -32.11 -42.70 1.53
C SER A 645 -33.63 -42.70 1.72
N HIS A 646 -34.37 -42.09 0.80
CA HIS A 646 -35.68 -42.51 0.29
C HIS A 646 -36.36 -41.37 -0.50
N ALA A 647 -35.99 -41.25 -1.77
CA ALA A 647 -36.91 -40.76 -2.79
C ALA A 647 -36.80 -41.69 -4.02
N PRO A 648 -37.92 -42.28 -4.50
CA PRO A 648 -37.88 -43.22 -5.61
C PRO A 648 -37.65 -42.47 -6.93
N ASN A 649 -36.48 -42.65 -7.53
CA ASN A 649 -36.17 -42.14 -8.87
C ASN A 649 -36.60 -43.21 -9.92
N PRO A 650 -37.47 -42.88 -10.90
CA PRO A 650 -38.05 -43.85 -11.84
C PRO A 650 -37.04 -44.55 -12.78
N TYR A 651 -35.76 -44.15 -12.79
CA TYR A 651 -34.69 -44.78 -13.59
C TYR A 651 -33.90 -45.89 -12.87
N ARG A 652 -34.30 -46.26 -11.64
CA ARG A 652 -33.59 -47.24 -10.80
C ARG A 652 -33.60 -48.69 -11.34
N THR A 653 -34.34 -48.95 -12.42
CA THR A 653 -34.52 -50.28 -13.03
C THR A 653 -33.52 -50.61 -14.14
N ARG A 654 -32.68 -49.67 -14.60
CA ARG A 654 -31.64 -49.95 -15.60
C ARG A 654 -30.34 -50.41 -14.94
N ILE A 655 -29.82 -51.55 -15.38
CA ILE A 655 -28.53 -52.13 -14.94
C ILE A 655 -27.38 -51.11 -15.09
N ASP A 656 -27.37 -50.33 -16.17
CA ASP A 656 -26.34 -49.32 -16.44
C ASP A 656 -26.27 -48.24 -15.34
N PHE A 657 -27.37 -47.90 -14.68
CA PHE A 657 -27.39 -46.93 -13.58
C PHE A 657 -26.60 -47.44 -12.36
N TYR A 658 -26.70 -48.75 -12.07
CA TYR A 658 -25.95 -49.39 -10.99
C TYR A 658 -24.45 -49.52 -11.32
N TYR A 659 -24.08 -49.77 -12.57
CA TYR A 659 -22.67 -49.82 -12.99
C TYR A 659 -22.05 -48.41 -13.09
N LEU A 660 -22.78 -47.42 -13.63
CA LEU A 660 -22.33 -46.02 -13.71
C LEU A 660 -22.22 -45.36 -12.33
N SER A 661 -23.13 -45.64 -11.38
CA SER A 661 -23.05 -45.07 -10.04
C SER A 661 -21.84 -45.60 -9.27
N LYS A 662 -21.62 -46.93 -9.30
CA LYS A 662 -20.50 -47.60 -8.62
C LYS A 662 -19.14 -47.20 -9.20
N HIS A 663 -18.98 -47.26 -10.53
CA HIS A 663 -17.74 -46.84 -11.18
C HIS A 663 -17.48 -45.33 -11.02
N SER A 664 -18.52 -44.49 -11.00
CA SER A 664 -18.32 -43.04 -10.80
C SER A 664 -17.94 -42.66 -9.38
N VAL A 665 -18.39 -43.39 -8.35
CA VAL A 665 -18.00 -43.13 -6.96
C VAL A 665 -16.57 -43.60 -6.73
N ILE A 666 -16.25 -44.85 -7.07
CA ILE A 666 -14.89 -45.40 -6.93
C ILE A 666 -13.88 -44.60 -7.76
N GLY A 667 -14.20 -44.27 -9.02
CA GLY A 667 -13.34 -43.47 -9.88
C GLY A 667 -13.14 -42.03 -9.40
N ARG A 668 -14.15 -41.42 -8.75
CA ARG A 668 -14.03 -40.09 -8.13
C ARG A 668 -13.18 -40.15 -6.86
N THR A 669 -13.39 -41.14 -5.99
CA THR A 669 -12.60 -41.33 -4.77
C THR A 669 -11.13 -41.59 -5.11
N ALA A 670 -10.83 -42.52 -6.02
CA ALA A 670 -9.47 -42.81 -6.48
C ALA A 670 -8.79 -41.62 -7.19
N LYS A 671 -9.57 -40.70 -7.79
CA LYS A 671 -9.02 -39.44 -8.31
C LYS A 671 -8.63 -38.51 -7.16
N LEU A 672 -9.52 -38.30 -6.18
CA LEU A 672 -9.24 -37.43 -5.03
C LEU A 672 -8.09 -37.95 -4.16
N GLU A 673 -7.95 -39.28 -4.01
CA GLU A 673 -6.80 -39.92 -3.36
C GLU A 673 -5.48 -39.59 -4.07
N ARG A 674 -5.44 -39.65 -5.41
CA ARG A 674 -4.26 -39.24 -6.18
C ARG A 674 -4.00 -37.74 -6.08
N ASP A 675 -5.05 -36.93 -6.12
CA ASP A 675 -4.94 -35.47 -6.01
C ASP A 675 -4.39 -35.08 -4.63
N ILE A 676 -4.84 -35.70 -3.53
CA ILE A 676 -4.33 -35.40 -2.18
C ILE A 676 -2.87 -35.86 -2.01
N GLN A 677 -2.50 -37.01 -2.55
CA GLN A 677 -1.10 -37.49 -2.53
C GLN A 677 -0.19 -36.56 -3.31
N HIS A 678 -0.64 -36.07 -4.48
CA HIS A 678 0.09 -35.10 -5.28
C HIS A 678 0.27 -33.76 -4.54
N LEU A 679 -0.81 -33.22 -3.95
CA LEU A 679 -0.76 -31.99 -3.17
C LEU A 679 0.13 -32.13 -1.93
N ALA A 680 0.09 -33.27 -1.23
CA ALA A 680 0.99 -33.57 -0.11
C ALA A 680 2.45 -33.61 -0.56
N ALA A 681 2.75 -34.20 -1.72
CA ALA A 681 4.09 -34.19 -2.29
C ALA A 681 4.59 -32.78 -2.61
N ILE A 682 3.72 -31.88 -3.09
CA ILE A 682 4.06 -30.47 -3.28
C ILE A 682 4.36 -29.80 -1.93
N CYS A 683 3.51 -30.00 -0.92
CA CYS A 683 3.72 -29.40 0.40
C CYS A 683 5.05 -29.85 1.04
N ARG A 684 5.50 -31.10 0.80
CA ARG A 684 6.81 -31.57 1.27
C ARG A 684 8.00 -30.73 0.77
N HIS A 685 7.91 -30.14 -0.42
CA HIS A 685 9.01 -29.31 -0.96
C HIS A 685 9.24 -28.04 -0.16
N CYS A 686 8.19 -27.48 0.44
CA CYS A 686 8.32 -26.33 1.33
C CYS A 686 8.41 -26.74 2.80
N GLY A 687 8.39 -28.04 3.14
CA GLY A 687 8.34 -28.52 4.53
C GLY A 687 6.96 -28.36 5.20
N GLY A 688 5.94 -27.98 4.43
CA GLY A 688 4.56 -27.91 4.89
C GLY A 688 3.90 -29.29 4.82
N GLY A 689 3.01 -29.58 5.75
CA GLY A 689 2.27 -30.83 5.75
C GLY A 689 1.50 -30.97 7.05
N ASP A 690 0.18 -30.76 7.00
CA ASP A 690 -0.68 -31.19 8.11
C ASP A 690 -0.88 -32.70 7.97
N TRP A 691 -0.58 -33.46 9.03
CA TRP A 691 -1.03 -34.83 9.37
C TRP A 691 -0.86 -35.99 8.37
N ILE A 692 -0.58 -35.76 7.08
CA ILE A 692 -0.29 -36.83 6.10
C ILE A 692 1.14 -37.39 6.28
N VAL A 693 1.97 -36.70 7.08
CA VAL A 693 3.31 -37.13 7.42
C VAL A 693 3.44 -37.00 8.93
N GLU A 694 3.85 -38.06 9.63
CA GLU A 694 4.19 -38.03 11.07
C GLU A 694 5.29 -36.99 11.41
N SER A 695 5.89 -36.36 10.39
CA SER A 695 6.90 -35.30 10.48
C SER A 695 6.64 -34.19 9.44
N GLY A 696 6.28 -32.98 9.91
CA GLY A 696 6.08 -31.80 9.05
C GLY A 696 5.60 -30.56 9.80
N VAL A 697 5.81 -29.36 9.24
CA VAL A 697 5.31 -28.10 9.83
C VAL A 697 3.84 -27.91 9.47
N LYS A 698 3.00 -27.70 10.49
CA LYS A 698 1.59 -27.30 10.31
C LYS A 698 1.51 -26.03 9.50
N CYS A 699 0.95 -26.13 8.29
CA CYS A 699 0.87 -25.01 7.35
C CYS A 699 -0.56 -24.44 7.34
N THR A 700 -0.70 -23.18 7.76
CA THR A 700 -1.95 -22.40 7.79
C THR A 700 -1.91 -21.19 6.87
N SER A 701 -0.94 -21.14 5.94
CA SER A 701 -0.71 -19.98 5.09
C SER A 701 -1.87 -19.71 4.11
N LEU A 702 -2.64 -18.65 4.37
CA LEU A 702 -3.68 -18.14 3.47
C LEU A 702 -3.11 -17.52 2.17
N ALA A 703 -1.80 -17.36 2.06
CA ALA A 703 -1.15 -16.96 0.81
C ALA A 703 -0.98 -18.15 -0.16
N CYS A 704 -1.09 -19.38 0.32
CA CYS A 704 -0.79 -20.58 -0.46
C CYS A 704 -2.01 -21.12 -1.20
N SER A 705 -2.04 -21.08 -2.53
CA SER A 705 -3.12 -21.71 -3.33
C SER A 705 -3.25 -23.21 -3.07
N VAL A 706 -2.11 -23.91 -2.93
CA VAL A 706 -2.05 -25.33 -2.60
C VAL A 706 -2.70 -25.63 -1.24
N PHE A 707 -2.65 -24.70 -0.28
CA PHE A 707 -3.34 -24.87 1.01
C PHE A 707 -4.86 -24.94 0.83
N TYR A 708 -5.44 -24.04 0.04
CA TYR A 708 -6.88 -24.05 -0.26
C TYR A 708 -7.29 -25.31 -1.03
N GLU A 709 -6.53 -25.69 -2.05
CA GLU A 709 -6.81 -26.89 -2.83
C GLU A 709 -6.70 -28.16 -1.99
N ARG A 710 -5.66 -28.28 -1.14
CA ARG A 710 -5.49 -29.40 -0.21
C ARG A 710 -6.66 -29.52 0.74
N ARG A 711 -7.09 -28.43 1.39
CA ARG A 711 -8.24 -28.42 2.31
C ARG A 711 -9.53 -28.80 1.61
N LYS A 712 -9.73 -28.34 0.36
CA LYS A 712 -10.88 -28.69 -0.46
C LYS A 712 -10.91 -30.18 -0.81
N VAL A 713 -9.81 -30.71 -1.35
CA VAL A 713 -9.69 -32.13 -1.71
C VAL A 713 -9.86 -33.02 -0.49
N GLN A 714 -9.31 -32.63 0.66
CA GLN A 714 -9.48 -33.37 1.91
C GLN A 714 -10.94 -33.43 2.36
N LYS A 715 -11.68 -32.31 2.30
CA LYS A 715 -13.12 -32.27 2.62
C LYS A 715 -13.95 -33.12 1.65
N ASP A 716 -13.67 -33.01 0.35
CA ASP A 716 -14.36 -33.78 -0.70
C ASP A 716 -14.08 -35.29 -0.54
N LEU A 717 -12.85 -35.66 -0.21
CA LEU A 717 -12.43 -37.05 0.00
C LEU A 717 -13.11 -37.67 1.23
N GLN A 718 -13.18 -36.96 2.35
CA GLN A 718 -13.88 -37.46 3.55
C GLN A 718 -15.38 -37.64 3.31
N GLY A 719 -16.00 -36.71 2.57
CA GLY A 719 -17.40 -36.84 2.16
C GLY A 719 -17.63 -38.08 1.29
N LEU A 720 -16.82 -38.27 0.25
CA LEU A 720 -16.94 -39.42 -0.66
C LEU A 720 -16.55 -40.75 -0.02
N SER A 721 -15.55 -40.79 0.87
CA SER A 721 -15.15 -42.01 1.57
C SER A 721 -16.23 -42.50 2.52
N SER A 722 -16.94 -41.59 3.20
CA SER A 722 -18.09 -41.95 4.04
C SER A 722 -19.20 -42.62 3.23
N VAL A 723 -19.56 -42.05 2.07
CA VAL A 723 -20.55 -42.61 1.14
C VAL A 723 -20.09 -43.96 0.57
N ALA A 724 -18.80 -44.08 0.21
CA ALA A 724 -18.25 -45.31 -0.32
C ALA A 724 -18.21 -46.44 0.73
N THR A 725 -17.96 -46.10 1.99
CA THR A 725 -17.99 -47.03 3.13
C THR A 725 -19.42 -47.47 3.44
N GLU A 726 -20.38 -46.54 3.50
CA GLU A 726 -21.81 -46.86 3.69
C GLU A 726 -22.36 -47.77 2.59
N ALA A 727 -21.88 -47.60 1.36
CA ALA A 727 -22.28 -48.43 0.22
C ALA A 727 -21.50 -49.75 0.10
N GLY A 728 -20.56 -50.03 1.01
CA GLY A 728 -19.78 -51.28 1.07
C GLY A 728 -18.72 -51.44 -0.03
N PHE A 729 -18.24 -50.34 -0.62
CA PHE A 729 -17.22 -50.38 -1.69
C PHE A 729 -15.78 -50.46 -1.16
N TYR A 730 -15.56 -50.07 0.08
CA TYR A 730 -14.30 -50.24 0.80
C TYR A 730 -14.55 -51.15 2.01
N PRO A 731 -13.56 -51.93 2.47
CA PRO A 731 -13.58 -52.44 3.85
C PRO A 731 -13.73 -51.23 4.80
N LYS A 732 -14.19 -51.44 6.05
CA LYS A 732 -14.23 -50.39 7.08
C LYS A 732 -12.79 -49.93 7.40
N CYS A 733 -12.12 -49.27 6.48
CA CYS A 733 -10.89 -48.53 6.71
C CYS A 733 -11.32 -47.17 7.23
N MET A 734 -11.00 -46.92 8.50
CA MET A 734 -11.15 -45.61 9.08
C MET A 734 -10.27 -44.63 8.30
N VAL A 735 -10.74 -43.38 8.18
CA VAL A 735 -10.00 -42.25 7.60
C VAL A 735 -8.60 -42.11 8.23
N GLU A 736 -8.41 -42.65 9.43
CA GLU A 736 -7.16 -42.75 10.20
C GLU A 736 -6.07 -43.64 9.57
N TRP A 737 -6.37 -44.41 8.50
CA TRP A 737 -5.41 -45.31 7.83
C TRP A 737 -4.76 -44.71 6.56
N PHE A 738 -5.13 -43.48 6.18
CA PHE A 738 -4.61 -42.74 5.02
C PHE A 738 -4.10 -41.36 5.45
#